data_AF-A0A4R2TLE7-F1
#
_entry.id   AF-A0A4R2TLE7-F1
#
_cell.length_a   1.000
_cell.length_b   1.000
_cell.length_c   1.000
_cell.angle_alpha   90.00
_cell.angle_beta   90.00
_cell.angle_gamma   90.00
#
_symmetry.space_group_name_H-M   'P 1'
#
loop_
_entity.id
_entity.type
_entity.pdbx_description
1 polymer ?
#
loop_
_entity_poly.entity_id
_entity_poly.type
_entity_poly.pdbx_seq_one_letter_code
_entity_poly.pdbx_strand_id
1 'polypeptide(L)'
;MNGGRVFVLHIALQGCLRATDVEYGLTADTGGHIRYLLDLVSASGRNPTIDRMEIVTRAFRHMAYAECYAEPIETIDGTTRIVRLPTASDAYLVKEDLWTEHDSLVEALVAHIATLDRTPDVMHAHYADAGLIAARVSARTGIPYVFTAHSLGRVKLAAFDRDCAETVGLDRRIAIEEEAIAGAAAIIASSRDEAEVQYADYAAYDPGRIRVFAPGSDLKQFANCRTDARVDALIDRFLDDPSKPVILAIARPVTKKNLAALVHAYGRSPALQAAANLVILAGTRDDSATLEPEIRDNIAELLQLIDRYDLYGKVAYPKQHRPDDIAAVYAHARTRRGIFVNPALNEPFGLTLLEAAASGLPVVATDSGGPNDIVETCGNGILVDPRSSTAITDAILKILDDPALWSRYSAAGSVAIRAYDWDRHVQLYVGLLEEVVGASAVPLAERDPALLLVSDIDGTLIGCAQGVGDFAAWHAAQTDVAFAIATGRSFHSAMAVLGQHDAPRPAILITSVGSEIYYRAVRGAVYDRDTEWDGIIAAGWDREAVAALIGQHAGLTPQSPLEQRRFKLSYFADGDMAAAERVRALLAEHGHSCSIIQSHGRYLDVLPHAASKGTAVEHVRRRLGLEPRQVIVAGDSGNDIEMLRSSRHAIIVGNYSDGLGTRADLAHGYVAVGHHARGVIEGVAYFRAAAEQSESLAAVRKQSS
;
A
#
# COMPACT_ATOMS: atom_id res chain seq x y z
N MET A 1 6.69 21.01 -23.06
CA MET A 1 5.37 21.31 -22.46
C MET A 1 5.58 22.52 -21.56
N ASN A 2 4.83 23.60 -21.72
CA ASN A 2 4.85 24.69 -20.72
C ASN A 2 4.41 24.05 -19.40
N GLY A 3 5.33 23.94 -18.44
CA GLY A 3 5.02 23.45 -17.09
C GLY A 3 4.04 24.42 -16.45
N GLY A 4 2.75 24.15 -16.61
CA GLY A 4 1.69 24.95 -16.02
C GLY A 4 1.82 24.84 -14.51
N ARG A 5 1.90 25.98 -13.84
CA ARG A 5 1.83 26.02 -12.38
C ARG A 5 0.41 25.69 -11.95
N VAL A 6 0.26 24.81 -10.97
CA VAL A 6 -1.01 24.25 -10.51
C VAL A 6 -1.49 24.98 -9.26
N PHE A 7 -2.75 25.43 -9.30
CA PHE A 7 -3.51 25.89 -8.14
C PHE A 7 -4.29 24.73 -7.52
N VAL A 8 -3.95 24.35 -6.29
CA VAL A 8 -4.68 23.34 -5.51
C VAL A 8 -5.56 24.00 -4.45
N LEU A 9 -6.85 23.64 -4.42
CA LEU A 9 -7.76 24.01 -3.33
C LEU A 9 -8.04 22.78 -2.46
N HIS A 10 -7.50 22.74 -1.25
CA HIS A 10 -7.80 21.72 -0.25
C HIS A 10 -9.11 22.04 0.47
N ILE A 11 -9.91 21.01 0.79
CA ILE A 11 -11.12 21.13 1.61
C ILE A 11 -10.95 20.24 2.84
N ALA A 12 -10.96 20.83 4.04
CA ALA A 12 -10.78 20.13 5.30
C ALA A 12 -11.64 20.77 6.41
N LEU A 13 -12.76 20.12 6.76
CA LEU A 13 -13.82 20.75 7.55
C LEU A 13 -13.78 20.42 9.06
N GLN A 14 -13.09 19.35 9.43
CA GLN A 14 -13.19 18.75 10.77
C GLN A 14 -12.09 19.24 11.69
N GLY A 15 -12.47 19.41 12.96
CA GLY A 15 -11.56 19.76 14.03
C GLY A 15 -11.10 21.21 14.00
N CYS A 16 -10.15 21.50 14.87
CA CYS A 16 -9.61 22.83 15.07
C CYS A 16 -8.35 23.05 14.23
N LEU A 17 -8.53 23.29 12.93
CA LEU A 17 -7.45 23.54 11.98
C LEU A 17 -6.92 24.99 12.11
N ARG A 18 -5.61 25.16 12.27
CA ARG A 18 -4.86 26.43 12.21
C ARG A 18 -3.47 26.23 11.62
N ALA A 19 -2.81 27.32 11.22
CA ALA A 19 -1.51 27.27 10.52
C ALA A 19 -0.38 26.75 11.41
N THR A 20 -0.32 27.24 12.66
CA THR A 20 0.75 26.91 13.61
C THR A 20 0.20 26.44 14.95
N ASP A 21 1.04 25.72 15.69
CA ASP A 21 0.79 25.30 17.07
C ASP A 21 -0.49 24.48 17.25
N VAL A 22 -0.92 23.68 16.27
CA VAL A 22 -2.15 22.86 16.39
C VAL A 22 -2.11 22.03 17.68
N GLU A 23 -3.11 22.22 18.54
CA GLU A 23 -3.26 21.45 19.79
C GLU A 23 -3.93 20.12 19.46
N TYR A 24 -3.12 19.14 19.04
CA TYR A 24 -3.62 17.79 18.72
C TYR A 24 -4.28 17.16 19.96
N GLY A 25 -5.49 16.63 19.76
CA GLY A 25 -6.32 16.08 20.83
C GLY A 25 -7.21 17.11 21.54
N LEU A 26 -7.19 18.39 21.15
CA LEU A 26 -8.10 19.42 21.68
C LEU A 26 -9.58 19.01 21.56
N THR A 27 -9.94 18.39 20.43
CA THR A 27 -11.23 17.72 20.22
C THR A 27 -10.98 16.32 19.66
N ALA A 28 -12.01 15.47 19.70
CA ALA A 28 -11.97 14.15 19.06
C ALA A 28 -11.74 14.22 17.53
N ASP A 29 -11.90 15.41 16.95
CA ASP A 29 -11.72 15.70 15.52
C ASP A 29 -10.43 16.47 15.22
N THR A 30 -9.60 16.80 16.22
CA THR A 30 -8.33 17.51 16.01
C THR A 30 -7.18 16.52 16.09
N GLY A 31 -6.89 15.83 14.99
CA GLY A 31 -6.00 14.66 15.00
C GLY A 31 -5.15 14.48 13.75
N GLY A 32 -4.94 13.20 13.40
CA GLY A 32 -3.97 12.77 12.39
C GLY A 32 -4.23 13.31 10.98
N HIS A 33 -5.48 13.52 10.58
CA HIS A 33 -5.79 14.07 9.24
C HIS A 33 -5.36 15.53 9.10
N ILE A 34 -5.44 16.34 10.17
CA ILE A 34 -4.94 17.72 10.18
C ILE A 34 -3.41 17.70 10.04
N ARG A 35 -2.74 16.81 10.78
CA ARG A 35 -1.28 16.65 10.65
C ARG A 35 -0.89 16.25 9.24
N TYR A 36 -1.55 15.24 8.67
CA TYR A 36 -1.35 14.81 7.28
C TYR A 36 -1.49 15.99 6.31
N LEU A 37 -2.57 16.76 6.43
CA LEU A 37 -2.85 17.87 5.53
C LEU A 37 -1.77 18.96 5.61
N LEU A 38 -1.42 19.38 6.83
CA LEU A 38 -0.41 20.43 7.03
C LEU A 38 0.98 19.98 6.56
N ASP A 39 1.35 18.73 6.83
CA ASP A 39 2.62 18.17 6.36
C ASP A 39 2.63 18.04 4.81
N LEU A 40 1.53 17.58 4.20
CA LEU A 40 1.35 17.52 2.75
C LEU A 40 1.50 18.91 2.11
N VAL A 41 0.80 19.92 2.65
CA VAL A 41 0.81 21.28 2.12
C VAL A 41 2.17 21.93 2.31
N SER A 42 2.80 21.76 3.48
CA SER A 42 4.16 22.24 3.74
C SER A 42 5.18 21.63 2.77
N ALA A 43 5.08 20.32 2.50
CA ALA A 43 5.94 19.67 1.52
C ALA A 43 5.61 20.10 0.08
N SER A 44 4.33 20.29 -0.24
CA SER A 44 3.87 20.74 -1.56
C SER A 44 4.34 22.15 -1.89
N GLY A 45 4.39 23.05 -0.91
CA GLY A 45 4.91 24.42 -1.08
C GLY A 45 6.39 24.49 -1.45
N ARG A 46 7.14 23.39 -1.30
CA ARG A 46 8.54 23.27 -1.76
C ARG A 46 8.64 22.82 -3.22
N ASN A 47 7.55 22.36 -3.85
CA ASN A 47 7.54 21.91 -5.24
C ASN A 47 7.14 23.07 -6.18
N PRO A 48 7.99 23.44 -7.15
CA PRO A 48 7.75 24.61 -8.02
C PRO A 48 6.57 24.44 -8.99
N THR A 49 6.03 23.23 -9.12
CA THR A 49 4.85 22.94 -9.94
C THR A 49 3.58 23.46 -9.29
N ILE A 50 3.53 23.55 -7.95
CA ILE A 50 2.40 24.13 -7.22
C ILE A 50 2.75 25.56 -6.87
N ASP A 51 2.00 26.54 -7.38
CA ASP A 51 2.27 27.96 -7.12
C ASP A 51 1.26 28.63 -6.18
N ARG A 52 0.14 27.96 -5.90
CA ARG A 52 -0.87 28.45 -4.98
C ARG A 52 -1.62 27.30 -4.33
N MET A 53 -1.83 27.42 -3.01
CA MET A 53 -2.66 26.52 -2.24
C MET A 53 -3.63 27.31 -1.35
N GLU A 54 -4.89 26.87 -1.32
CA GLU A 54 -5.87 27.34 -0.34
C GLU A 54 -6.42 26.16 0.43
N ILE A 55 -6.39 26.22 1.77
CA ILE A 55 -7.03 25.25 2.64
C ILE A 55 -8.37 25.83 3.09
N VAL A 56 -9.45 25.40 2.45
CA VAL A 56 -10.81 25.79 2.80
C VAL A 56 -11.30 24.96 3.99
N THR A 57 -11.82 25.66 4.99
CA THR A 57 -12.48 25.08 6.15
C THR A 57 -13.67 25.93 6.59
N ARG A 58 -14.41 25.48 7.62
CA ARG A 58 -15.57 26.20 8.17
C ARG A 58 -15.11 27.23 9.21
N ALA A 59 -15.69 28.44 9.16
CA ALA A 59 -15.55 29.42 10.22
C ALA A 59 -16.48 29.08 11.39
N PHE A 60 -15.98 29.13 12.62
CA PHE A 60 -16.78 28.90 13.83
C PHE A 60 -16.18 29.59 15.06
N ARG A 61 -16.97 29.70 16.12
CA ARG A 61 -16.59 30.16 17.45
C ARG A 61 -16.54 28.97 18.40
N HIS A 62 -15.40 28.79 19.06
CA HIS A 62 -15.17 27.78 20.09
C HIS A 62 -14.87 28.44 21.44
N MET A 63 -15.44 27.96 22.54
CA MET A 63 -15.40 28.65 23.84
C MET A 63 -13.98 28.99 24.34
N ALA A 64 -12.99 28.13 24.05
CA ALA A 64 -11.60 28.33 24.48
C ALA A 64 -10.75 29.20 23.53
N TYR A 65 -11.14 29.36 22.27
CA TYR A 65 -10.31 29.93 21.19
C TYR A 65 -11.17 30.66 20.14
N ALA A 66 -12.16 31.44 20.61
CA ALA A 66 -13.29 31.89 19.80
C ALA A 66 -12.92 32.80 18.60
N GLU A 67 -11.77 33.47 18.66
CA GLU A 67 -11.38 34.49 17.68
C GLU A 67 -10.64 33.88 16.47
N CYS A 68 -9.65 33.01 16.68
CA CYS A 68 -8.80 32.50 15.58
C CYS A 68 -9.56 31.62 14.58
N TYR A 69 -10.55 30.85 15.03
CA TYR A 69 -11.34 29.98 14.14
C TYR A 69 -12.46 30.71 13.39
N ALA A 70 -12.70 31.99 13.72
CA ALA A 70 -13.63 32.86 13.03
C ALA A 70 -12.92 33.85 12.07
N GLU A 71 -11.58 33.95 12.13
CA GLU A 71 -10.80 34.78 11.22
C GLU A 71 -10.87 34.25 9.78
N PRO A 72 -11.37 35.03 8.80
CA PRO A 72 -11.65 34.51 7.45
C PRO A 72 -10.42 34.00 6.69
N ILE A 73 -9.24 34.56 6.95
CA ILE A 73 -8.00 34.22 6.25
C ILE A 73 -6.86 34.15 7.25
N GLU A 74 -6.12 33.06 7.23
CA GLU A 74 -4.88 32.86 7.98
C GLU A 74 -3.77 32.48 6.99
N THR A 75 -2.70 33.27 6.90
CA THR A 75 -1.60 33.01 5.94
C THR A 75 -0.58 32.07 6.56
N ILE A 76 -0.26 30.96 5.86
CA ILE A 76 0.78 30.01 6.28
C ILE A 76 2.14 30.46 5.74
N ASP A 77 2.21 30.70 4.43
CA ASP A 77 3.43 31.13 3.73
C ASP A 77 3.07 31.95 2.47
N GLY A 78 4.06 32.25 1.62
CA GLY A 78 3.86 33.06 0.40
C GLY A 78 3.02 32.41 -0.69
N THR A 79 2.74 31.11 -0.59
CA THR A 79 1.97 30.31 -1.55
C THR A 79 0.69 29.72 -0.95
N THR A 80 0.58 29.69 0.37
CA THR A 80 -0.44 28.92 1.10
C THR A 80 -1.21 29.79 2.10
N ARG A 81 -2.54 29.70 2.07
CA ARG A 81 -3.42 30.29 3.10
C ARG A 81 -4.56 29.35 3.50
N ILE A 82 -5.04 29.48 4.72
CA ILE A 82 -6.31 28.91 5.19
C ILE A 82 -7.41 29.93 4.93
N VAL A 83 -8.54 29.46 4.40
CA VAL A 83 -9.75 30.25 4.16
C VAL A 83 -10.90 29.66 4.98
N ARG A 84 -11.50 30.45 5.86
CA ARG A 84 -12.59 30.03 6.73
C ARG A 84 -13.91 30.58 6.22
N LEU A 85 -14.78 29.69 5.74
CA LEU A 85 -16.05 30.06 5.15
C LEU A 85 -17.14 30.18 6.23
N PRO A 86 -17.85 31.31 6.33
CA PRO A 86 -19.02 31.42 7.19
C PRO A 86 -20.15 30.54 6.65
N THR A 87 -20.87 29.90 7.56
CA THR A 87 -22.01 29.01 7.27
C THR A 87 -23.26 29.49 7.99
N ALA A 88 -24.37 28.72 7.95
CA ALA A 88 -25.62 29.12 8.56
C ALA A 88 -25.51 29.22 10.10
N SER A 89 -24.71 28.33 10.70
CA SER A 89 -24.30 28.38 12.10
C SER A 89 -22.85 28.87 12.25
N ASP A 90 -22.53 29.60 13.32
CA ASP A 90 -21.16 29.93 13.74
C ASP A 90 -20.67 29.09 14.93
N ALA A 91 -21.45 28.12 15.42
CA ALA A 91 -21.03 27.24 16.52
C ALA A 91 -20.03 26.18 16.05
N TYR A 92 -19.13 25.73 16.93
CA TYR A 92 -18.36 24.51 16.66
C TYR A 92 -19.29 23.30 16.47
N LEU A 93 -19.02 22.49 15.45
CA LEU A 93 -19.73 21.24 15.17
C LEU A 93 -18.73 20.09 15.22
N VAL A 94 -19.11 19.01 15.91
CA VAL A 94 -18.39 17.74 15.81
C VAL A 94 -18.59 17.14 14.42
N LYS A 95 -17.70 16.25 13.98
CA LYS A 95 -17.78 15.65 12.65
C LYS A 95 -19.13 14.97 12.37
N GLU A 96 -19.78 14.39 13.38
CA GLU A 96 -21.09 13.75 13.26
C GLU A 96 -22.24 14.73 12.95
N ASP A 97 -22.03 16.05 13.18
CA ASP A 97 -23.02 17.10 12.98
C ASP A 97 -22.73 18.01 11.77
N LEU A 98 -21.54 17.89 11.15
CA LEU A 98 -21.15 18.72 10.00
C LEU A 98 -22.10 18.61 8.81
N TRP A 99 -22.79 17.47 8.67
CA TRP A 99 -23.79 17.25 7.62
C TRP A 99 -24.94 18.26 7.62
N THR A 100 -25.20 18.90 8.76
CA THR A 100 -26.23 19.94 8.88
C THR A 100 -25.86 21.21 8.11
N GLU A 101 -24.57 21.42 7.83
CA GLU A 101 -24.04 22.62 7.16
C GLU A 101 -23.53 22.32 5.74
N HIS A 102 -23.81 21.14 5.17
CA HIS A 102 -23.29 20.81 3.84
C HIS A 102 -23.76 21.77 2.75
N ASP A 103 -25.05 22.09 2.68
CA ASP A 103 -25.59 22.96 1.64
C ASP A 103 -25.07 24.40 1.77
N SER A 104 -24.97 24.93 3.01
CA SER A 104 -24.42 26.26 3.27
C SER A 104 -22.92 26.33 2.91
N LEU A 105 -22.15 25.27 3.18
CA LEU A 105 -20.75 25.15 2.79
C LEU A 105 -20.56 25.06 1.27
N VAL A 106 -21.41 24.32 0.56
CA VAL A 106 -21.36 24.27 -0.91
C VAL A 106 -21.56 25.68 -1.49
N GLU A 107 -22.59 26.41 -1.06
CA GLU A 107 -22.83 27.77 -1.55
C GLU A 107 -21.69 28.72 -1.20
N ALA A 108 -21.17 28.66 0.04
CA ALA A 108 -20.07 29.50 0.48
C ALA A 108 -18.78 29.22 -0.32
N LEU A 109 -18.48 27.96 -0.62
CA LEU A 109 -17.31 27.59 -1.40
C LEU A 109 -17.45 28.00 -2.88
N VAL A 110 -18.62 27.80 -3.49
CA VAL A 110 -18.88 28.28 -4.87
C VAL A 110 -18.74 29.80 -4.94
N ALA A 111 -19.31 30.52 -3.97
CA ALA A 111 -19.18 31.97 -3.88
C ALA A 111 -17.72 32.40 -3.73
N HIS A 112 -16.96 31.74 -2.84
CA HIS A 112 -15.52 32.00 -2.66
C HIS A 112 -14.74 31.79 -3.96
N ILE A 113 -14.91 30.64 -4.64
CA ILE A 113 -14.25 30.34 -5.91
C ILE A 113 -14.56 31.42 -6.96
N ALA A 114 -15.79 31.90 -7.02
CA ALA A 114 -16.19 32.97 -7.95
C ALA A 114 -15.53 34.32 -7.66
N THR A 115 -14.99 34.54 -6.44
CA THR A 115 -14.22 35.75 -6.09
C THR A 115 -12.73 35.65 -6.41
N LEU A 116 -12.23 34.45 -6.73
CA LEU A 116 -10.82 34.25 -7.01
C LEU A 116 -10.44 34.85 -8.37
N ASP A 117 -9.27 35.46 -8.43
CA ASP A 117 -8.64 35.98 -9.65
C ASP A 117 -8.28 34.87 -10.64
N ARG A 118 -8.09 33.65 -10.14
CA ARG A 118 -7.83 32.42 -10.89
C ARG A 118 -8.62 31.29 -10.26
N THR A 119 -9.33 30.51 -11.08
CA THR A 119 -10.00 29.30 -10.60
C THR A 119 -8.97 28.24 -10.19
N PRO A 120 -9.23 27.45 -9.14
CA PRO A 120 -8.42 26.27 -8.84
C PRO A 120 -8.38 25.32 -10.03
N ASP A 121 -7.22 24.74 -10.31
CA ASP A 121 -7.07 23.72 -11.34
C ASP A 121 -7.62 22.37 -10.85
N VAL A 122 -7.51 22.12 -9.53
CA VAL A 122 -7.95 20.89 -8.89
C VAL A 122 -8.32 21.14 -7.42
N MET A 123 -9.33 20.44 -6.93
CA MET A 123 -9.65 20.37 -5.50
C MET A 123 -9.08 19.09 -4.87
N HIS A 124 -8.68 19.15 -3.59
CA HIS A 124 -8.33 17.97 -2.81
C HIS A 124 -9.18 17.91 -1.54
N ALA A 125 -10.11 16.96 -1.51
CA ALA A 125 -11.01 16.76 -0.39
C ALA A 125 -10.45 15.78 0.65
N HIS A 126 -10.49 16.20 1.91
CA HIS A 126 -10.03 15.40 3.05
C HIS A 126 -11.20 15.04 3.98
N TYR A 127 -11.50 13.73 4.06
CA TYR A 127 -12.63 13.14 4.78
C TYR A 127 -13.99 13.25 4.06
N ALA A 128 -14.92 12.36 4.44
CA ALA A 128 -16.26 12.19 3.87
C ALA A 128 -17.00 13.50 3.56
N ASP A 129 -17.16 14.39 4.56
CA ASP A 129 -17.89 15.65 4.37
C ASP A 129 -17.24 16.52 3.30
N ALA A 130 -15.92 16.70 3.34
CA ALA A 130 -15.20 17.47 2.33
C ALA A 130 -15.33 16.83 0.94
N GLY A 131 -15.36 15.50 0.87
CA GLY A 131 -15.55 14.74 -0.37
C GLY A 131 -16.90 15.03 -1.01
N LEU A 132 -17.97 15.08 -0.21
CA LEU A 132 -19.30 15.46 -0.67
C LEU A 132 -19.35 16.90 -1.17
N ILE A 133 -18.79 17.84 -0.41
CA ILE A 133 -18.72 19.25 -0.84
C ILE A 133 -17.98 19.35 -2.17
N ALA A 134 -16.83 18.68 -2.30
CA ALA A 134 -16.05 18.66 -3.54
C ALA A 134 -16.84 18.07 -4.72
N ALA A 135 -17.58 16.97 -4.51
CA ALA A 135 -18.42 16.36 -5.54
C ALA A 135 -19.47 17.35 -6.07
N ARG A 136 -20.18 18.03 -5.17
CA ARG A 136 -21.23 19.00 -5.52
C ARG A 136 -20.68 20.28 -6.14
N VAL A 137 -19.54 20.77 -5.66
CA VAL A 137 -18.86 21.95 -6.24
C VAL A 137 -18.26 21.60 -7.61
N SER A 138 -17.67 20.43 -7.77
CA SER A 138 -17.16 19.90 -9.05
C SER A 138 -18.28 19.87 -10.09
N ALA A 139 -19.45 19.32 -9.73
CA ALA A 139 -20.61 19.26 -10.62
C ALA A 139 -21.10 20.65 -11.09
N ARG A 140 -20.88 21.71 -10.29
CA ARG A 140 -21.28 23.09 -10.62
C ARG A 140 -20.21 23.89 -11.36
N THR A 141 -18.94 23.60 -11.12
CA THR A 141 -17.81 24.43 -11.58
C THR A 141 -16.97 23.76 -12.66
N GLY A 142 -17.06 22.43 -12.79
CA GLY A 142 -16.20 21.62 -13.66
C GLY A 142 -14.79 21.39 -13.13
N ILE A 143 -14.45 21.90 -11.94
CA ILE A 143 -13.13 21.70 -11.34
C ILE A 143 -13.04 20.25 -10.84
N PRO A 144 -12.09 19.43 -11.34
CA PRO A 144 -11.94 18.05 -10.88
C PRO A 144 -11.46 18.00 -9.43
N TYR A 145 -11.70 16.89 -8.75
CA TYR A 145 -11.20 16.70 -7.40
C TYR A 145 -10.57 15.33 -7.16
N VAL A 146 -9.58 15.35 -6.26
CA VAL A 146 -8.96 14.19 -5.65
C VAL A 146 -9.53 14.00 -4.25
N PHE A 147 -9.76 12.75 -3.84
CA PHE A 147 -10.33 12.43 -2.54
C PHE A 147 -9.37 11.58 -1.68
N THR A 148 -9.18 11.98 -0.42
CA THR A 148 -8.52 11.18 0.62
C THR A 148 -9.49 10.99 1.79
N ALA A 149 -9.91 9.75 2.06
CA ALA A 149 -10.93 9.51 3.08
C ALA A 149 -10.42 9.68 4.51
N HIS A 150 -9.16 9.32 4.80
CA HIS A 150 -8.54 9.21 6.15
C HIS A 150 -9.18 8.17 7.09
N SER A 151 -10.47 7.90 6.92
CA SER A 151 -11.24 6.87 7.59
C SER A 151 -12.47 6.57 6.75
N LEU A 152 -12.90 5.30 6.76
CA LEU A 152 -14.12 4.87 6.08
C LEU A 152 -15.22 4.42 7.07
N GLY A 153 -16.46 4.77 6.78
CA GLY A 153 -17.64 4.44 7.57
C GLY A 153 -17.93 2.94 7.60
N ARG A 154 -17.79 2.23 6.46
CA ARG A 154 -18.00 0.78 6.38
C ARG A 154 -17.04 -0.01 7.26
N VAL A 155 -15.77 0.38 7.30
CA VAL A 155 -14.76 -0.24 8.16
C VAL A 155 -15.09 -0.04 9.63
N LYS A 156 -15.55 1.16 10.01
CA LYS A 156 -16.03 1.40 11.38
C LYS A 156 -17.25 0.55 11.70
N LEU A 157 -18.22 0.46 10.79
CA LEU A 157 -19.42 -0.35 10.99
C LEU A 157 -19.07 -1.83 11.19
N ALA A 158 -18.18 -2.38 10.36
CA ALA A 158 -17.71 -3.76 10.46
C ALA A 158 -16.90 -4.06 11.74
N ALA A 159 -16.32 -3.04 12.37
CA ALA A 159 -15.59 -3.19 13.63
C ALA A 159 -16.52 -3.32 14.86
N PHE A 160 -17.81 -3.02 14.72
CA PHE A 160 -18.79 -3.11 15.80
C PHE A 160 -19.79 -4.25 15.52
N ASP A 161 -19.85 -5.23 16.42
CA ASP A 161 -20.68 -6.43 16.28
C ASP A 161 -22.19 -6.18 16.50
N ARG A 162 -22.61 -4.96 16.87
CA ARG A 162 -23.99 -4.59 17.23
C ARG A 162 -24.28 -3.09 17.03
N ASP A 163 -25.57 -2.76 16.93
CA ASP A 163 -26.07 -1.40 17.12
C ASP A 163 -25.61 -0.87 18.49
N CYS A 164 -24.69 0.08 18.47
CA CYS A 164 -24.15 0.76 19.65
C CYS A 164 -24.17 2.28 19.40
N ALA A 165 -23.80 3.08 20.41
CA ALA A 165 -23.80 4.54 20.25
C ALA A 165 -22.85 4.98 19.12
N GLU A 166 -21.80 4.20 18.89
CA GLU A 166 -20.76 4.40 17.89
C GLU A 166 -21.22 4.07 16.45
N THR A 167 -22.34 3.35 16.27
CA THR A 167 -22.91 3.07 14.94
C THR A 167 -23.95 4.10 14.52
N VAL A 168 -24.43 4.95 15.43
CA VAL A 168 -25.41 5.99 15.14
C VAL A 168 -24.86 6.97 14.09
N GLY A 169 -25.59 7.13 12.99
CA GLY A 169 -25.22 8.05 11.90
C GLY A 169 -24.21 7.49 10.90
N LEU A 170 -23.70 6.25 11.08
CA LEU A 170 -22.79 5.64 10.11
C LEU A 170 -23.43 5.42 8.74
N ASP A 171 -24.71 5.06 8.66
CA ASP A 171 -25.41 4.92 7.37
C ASP A 171 -25.40 6.22 6.57
N ARG A 172 -25.64 7.35 7.24
CA ARG A 172 -25.55 8.69 6.62
C ARG A 172 -24.13 8.96 6.15
N ARG A 173 -23.14 8.68 7.01
CA ARG A 173 -21.73 8.86 6.67
C ARG A 173 -21.33 8.00 5.46
N ILE A 174 -21.78 6.75 5.40
CA ILE A 174 -21.50 5.85 4.28
C ILE A 174 -22.14 6.39 3.00
N ALA A 175 -23.38 6.91 3.05
CA ALA A 175 -24.01 7.54 1.89
C ALA A 175 -23.24 8.78 1.40
N ILE A 176 -22.73 9.61 2.31
CA ILE A 176 -21.84 10.76 2.00
C ILE A 176 -20.56 10.27 1.31
N GLU A 177 -19.95 9.20 1.84
CA GLU A 177 -18.74 8.60 1.27
C GLU A 177 -18.98 8.01 -0.13
N GLU A 178 -20.12 7.35 -0.38
CA GLU A 178 -20.48 6.83 -1.71
C GLU A 178 -20.55 7.97 -2.76
N GLU A 179 -21.17 9.11 -2.42
CA GLU A 179 -21.22 10.28 -3.32
C GLU A 179 -19.82 10.87 -3.55
N ALA A 180 -19.01 10.98 -2.48
CA ALA A 180 -17.63 11.46 -2.57
C ALA A 180 -16.73 10.56 -3.44
N ILE A 181 -16.87 9.23 -3.33
CA ILE A 181 -16.11 8.24 -4.10
C ILE A 181 -16.55 8.27 -5.57
N ALA A 182 -17.86 8.29 -5.83
CA ALA A 182 -18.40 8.23 -7.18
C ALA A 182 -17.96 9.40 -8.08
N GLY A 183 -17.90 10.62 -7.52
CA GLY A 183 -17.54 11.82 -8.27
C GLY A 183 -16.04 12.07 -8.41
N ALA A 184 -15.18 11.35 -7.67
CA ALA A 184 -13.76 11.67 -7.59
C ALA A 184 -13.04 11.33 -8.90
N ALA A 185 -12.19 12.26 -9.37
CA ALA A 185 -11.34 12.03 -10.54
C ALA A 185 -10.22 11.02 -10.21
N ALA A 186 -9.76 11.04 -8.96
CA ALA A 186 -8.86 10.04 -8.39
C ALA A 186 -9.01 9.98 -6.86
N ILE A 187 -8.61 8.87 -6.27
CA ILE A 187 -8.63 8.65 -4.82
C ILE A 187 -7.21 8.35 -4.35
N ILE A 188 -6.78 8.99 -3.27
CA ILE A 188 -5.52 8.67 -2.60
C ILE A 188 -5.83 7.82 -1.38
N ALA A 189 -5.28 6.61 -1.37
CA ALA A 189 -5.24 5.71 -0.23
C ALA A 189 -3.83 5.73 0.39
N SER A 190 -3.73 5.55 1.70
CA SER A 190 -2.46 5.51 2.43
C SER A 190 -1.80 4.13 2.38
N SER A 191 -2.57 3.08 2.07
CA SER A 191 -2.13 1.68 2.05
C SER A 191 -2.88 0.85 1.00
N ARG A 192 -2.31 -0.32 0.64
CA ARG A 192 -3.00 -1.32 -0.17
C ARG A 192 -4.24 -1.85 0.53
N ASP A 193 -4.19 -2.02 1.85
CA ASP A 193 -5.35 -2.46 2.64
C ASP A 193 -6.53 -1.50 2.48
N GLU A 194 -6.27 -0.19 2.56
CA GLU A 194 -7.30 0.81 2.30
C GLU A 194 -7.84 0.68 0.85
N ALA A 195 -6.97 0.60 -0.14
CA ALA A 195 -7.33 0.54 -1.56
C ALA A 195 -8.01 -0.77 -2.03
N GLU A 196 -7.64 -1.91 -1.45
CA GLU A 196 -8.00 -3.25 -1.94
C GLU A 196 -9.01 -3.97 -1.06
N VAL A 197 -9.18 -3.54 0.20
CA VAL A 197 -10.09 -4.16 1.17
C VAL A 197 -11.12 -3.14 1.65
N GLN A 198 -10.68 -2.01 2.20
CA GLN A 198 -11.61 -1.07 2.85
C GLN A 198 -12.53 -0.37 1.85
N TYR A 199 -12.01 0.01 0.69
CA TYR A 199 -12.81 0.58 -0.39
C TYR A 199 -13.63 -0.46 -1.16
N ALA A 200 -13.29 -1.75 -1.09
CA ALA A 200 -13.87 -2.78 -1.95
C ALA A 200 -15.39 -2.97 -1.79
N ASP A 201 -15.92 -2.64 -0.61
CA ASP A 201 -17.34 -2.79 -0.27
C ASP A 201 -18.20 -1.56 -0.66
N TYR A 202 -17.61 -0.50 -1.21
CA TYR A 202 -18.35 0.65 -1.70
C TYR A 202 -18.90 0.39 -3.11
N ALA A 203 -20.11 0.86 -3.39
CA ALA A 203 -20.77 0.62 -4.67
C ALA A 203 -20.02 1.28 -5.85
N ALA A 204 -19.40 2.43 -5.60
CA ALA A 204 -18.58 3.15 -6.58
C ALA A 204 -17.10 2.72 -6.60
N TYR A 205 -16.76 1.56 -6.01
CA TYR A 205 -15.39 1.05 -5.98
C TYR A 205 -14.82 0.85 -7.38
N ASP A 206 -13.77 1.60 -7.69
CA ASP A 206 -12.99 1.46 -8.91
C ASP A 206 -11.49 1.48 -8.55
N PRO A 207 -10.82 0.31 -8.49
CA PRO A 207 -9.39 0.25 -8.17
C PRO A 207 -8.55 1.05 -9.15
N GLY A 208 -9.02 1.24 -10.39
CA GLY A 208 -8.37 2.03 -11.41
C GLY A 208 -8.15 3.48 -11.04
N ARG A 209 -9.05 4.05 -10.23
CA ARG A 209 -9.02 5.45 -9.77
C ARG A 209 -8.24 5.64 -8.48
N ILE A 210 -7.90 4.56 -7.79
CA ILE A 210 -7.20 4.63 -6.50
C ILE A 210 -5.69 4.63 -6.73
N ARG A 211 -4.98 5.45 -5.97
CA ARG A 211 -3.52 5.50 -5.90
C ARG A 211 -3.09 5.34 -4.46
N VAL A 212 -2.18 4.40 -4.23
CA VAL A 212 -1.61 4.16 -2.89
C VAL A 212 -0.39 5.05 -2.72
N PHE A 213 -0.53 6.13 -1.97
CA PHE A 213 0.57 7.02 -1.60
C PHE A 213 0.74 6.98 -0.09
N ALA A 214 1.79 6.30 0.37
CA ALA A 214 2.11 6.28 1.78
C ALA A 214 2.41 7.71 2.28
N PRO A 215 1.86 8.14 3.43
CA PRO A 215 2.21 9.42 4.02
C PRO A 215 3.69 9.45 4.43
N GLY A 216 4.28 10.64 4.33
CA GLY A 216 5.61 10.89 4.86
C GLY A 216 5.64 10.81 6.39
N SER A 217 6.80 10.50 6.95
CA SER A 217 7.04 10.46 8.39
C SER A 217 8.40 11.05 8.74
N ASP A 218 8.54 11.65 9.92
CA ASP A 218 9.83 12.16 10.40
C ASP A 218 10.70 11.02 10.94
N LEU A 219 11.27 10.26 10.01
CA LEU A 219 12.08 9.08 10.30
C LEU A 219 13.57 9.42 10.50
N LYS A 220 13.99 10.64 10.16
CA LYS A 220 15.42 11.04 10.18
C LYS A 220 16.01 11.01 11.58
N GLN A 221 15.21 11.35 12.60
CA GLN A 221 15.62 11.27 14.01
C GLN A 221 15.93 9.83 14.48
N PHE A 222 15.35 8.83 13.83
CA PHE A 222 15.51 7.42 14.21
C PHE A 222 16.70 6.75 13.52
N ALA A 223 17.06 7.20 12.30
CA ALA A 223 18.13 6.64 11.48
C ALA A 223 19.49 6.47 12.18
N ASN A 224 19.81 7.37 13.12
CA ASN A 224 21.07 7.41 13.83
C ASN A 224 20.88 7.49 15.35
N CYS A 225 19.75 6.99 15.84
CA CYS A 225 19.46 6.99 17.27
C CYS A 225 20.54 6.22 18.06
N ARG A 226 20.89 6.78 19.21
CA ARG A 226 21.91 6.25 20.13
C ARG A 226 21.25 5.86 21.44
N THR A 227 21.89 4.93 22.15
CA THR A 227 21.47 4.59 23.50
C THR A 227 21.65 5.78 24.42
N ASP A 228 20.85 5.82 25.48
CA ASP A 228 20.91 6.82 26.54
C ASP A 228 20.98 6.09 27.87
N ALA A 229 21.95 6.46 28.72
CA ALA A 229 22.22 5.73 29.96
C ALA A 229 21.03 5.71 30.93
N ARG A 230 20.19 6.75 30.92
CA ARG A 230 18.97 6.78 31.75
C ARG A 230 17.90 5.86 31.17
N VAL A 231 17.74 5.83 29.85
CA VAL A 231 16.79 4.90 29.19
C VAL A 231 17.23 3.45 29.39
N ASP A 232 18.53 3.16 29.25
CA ASP A 232 19.10 1.84 29.55
C ASP A 232 18.79 1.45 31.01
N ALA A 233 19.11 2.30 31.99
CA ALA A 233 18.84 2.03 33.40
C ALA A 233 17.33 1.88 33.72
N LEU A 234 16.46 2.60 33.02
CA LEU A 234 15.01 2.50 33.18
C LEU A 234 14.48 1.12 32.77
N ILE A 235 15.07 0.52 31.74
CA ILE A 235 14.71 -0.80 31.21
C ILE A 235 15.44 -1.91 31.98
N ASP A 236 16.75 -1.81 32.13
CA ASP A 236 17.64 -2.86 32.65
C ASP A 236 17.32 -3.25 34.10
N ARG A 237 16.75 -2.33 34.90
CA ARG A 237 16.35 -2.60 36.29
C ARG A 237 15.31 -3.71 36.46
N PHE A 238 14.64 -4.12 35.39
CA PHE A 238 13.64 -5.19 35.40
C PHE A 238 14.22 -6.57 35.04
N LEU A 239 15.48 -6.61 34.57
CA LEU A 239 16.03 -7.76 33.85
C LEU A 239 17.21 -8.37 34.63
N ASP A 240 17.22 -9.70 34.76
CA ASP A 240 18.32 -10.43 35.40
C ASP A 240 19.58 -10.43 34.54
N ASP A 241 19.40 -10.55 33.21
CA ASP A 241 20.47 -10.47 32.22
C ASP A 241 20.10 -9.45 31.13
N PRO A 242 20.44 -8.17 31.32
CA PRO A 242 20.16 -7.12 30.34
C PRO A 242 20.98 -7.21 29.05
N SER A 243 21.93 -8.15 28.94
CA SER A 243 22.78 -8.31 27.75
C SER A 243 22.10 -9.11 26.63
N LYS A 244 21.04 -9.86 26.94
CA LYS A 244 20.28 -10.63 25.96
C LYS A 244 19.64 -9.74 24.88
N PRO A 245 19.40 -10.30 23.68
CA PRO A 245 18.51 -9.71 22.69
C PRO A 245 17.18 -9.25 23.26
N VAL A 246 16.61 -8.21 22.66
CA VAL A 246 15.38 -7.57 23.12
C VAL A 246 14.25 -7.81 22.13
N ILE A 247 13.13 -8.35 22.60
CA ILE A 247 11.85 -8.33 21.91
C ILE A 247 11.12 -7.06 22.37
N LEU A 248 11.06 -6.05 21.52
CA LEU A 248 10.51 -4.72 21.85
C LEU A 248 9.10 -4.56 21.31
N ALA A 249 8.17 -4.10 22.15
CA ALA A 249 6.86 -3.60 21.73
C ALA A 249 6.62 -2.20 22.31
N ILE A 250 6.20 -1.26 21.45
CA ILE A 250 5.80 0.10 21.85
C ILE A 250 4.39 0.34 21.32
N ALA A 251 3.42 0.48 22.23
CA ALA A 251 2.04 0.77 21.86
C ALA A 251 1.23 1.33 23.04
N ARG A 252 0.13 2.00 22.72
CA ARG A 252 -0.90 2.32 23.71
C ARG A 252 -1.57 1.01 24.18
N PRO A 253 -1.78 0.78 25.48
CA PRO A 253 -2.37 -0.47 25.98
C PRO A 253 -3.89 -0.45 25.80
N VAL A 254 -4.34 -0.73 24.59
CA VAL A 254 -5.76 -0.85 24.23
C VAL A 254 -5.98 -2.18 23.51
N THR A 255 -7.21 -2.67 23.51
CA THR A 255 -7.55 -4.05 23.10
C THR A 255 -7.06 -4.36 21.69
N LYS A 256 -7.26 -3.42 20.76
CA LYS A 256 -6.82 -3.56 19.37
C LYS A 256 -5.30 -3.70 19.17
N LYS A 257 -4.48 -3.22 20.12
CA LYS A 257 -3.01 -3.35 20.07
C LYS A 257 -2.52 -4.71 20.57
N ASN A 258 -3.35 -5.46 21.28
CA ASN A 258 -3.18 -6.89 21.55
C ASN A 258 -1.79 -7.26 22.11
N LEU A 259 -1.27 -6.42 23.02
CA LEU A 259 0.02 -6.66 23.69
C LEU A 259 0.01 -7.96 24.51
N ALA A 260 -1.16 -8.39 25.00
CA ALA A 260 -1.34 -9.64 25.73
C ALA A 260 -0.93 -10.87 24.91
N ALA A 261 -1.20 -10.89 23.59
CA ALA A 261 -0.81 -12.01 22.72
C ALA A 261 0.71 -12.20 22.67
N LEU A 262 1.48 -11.11 22.72
CA LEU A 262 2.95 -11.18 22.77
C LEU A 262 3.45 -11.74 24.12
N VAL A 263 2.84 -11.35 25.24
CA VAL A 263 3.17 -11.92 26.56
C VAL A 263 2.81 -13.41 26.60
N HIS A 264 1.69 -13.81 26.01
CA HIS A 264 1.32 -15.22 25.86
C HIS A 264 2.32 -16.01 25.02
N ALA A 265 2.77 -15.49 23.88
CA ALA A 265 3.78 -16.12 23.03
C ALA A 265 5.10 -16.33 23.79
N TYR A 266 5.58 -15.28 24.46
CA TYR A 266 6.82 -15.33 25.26
C TYR A 266 6.70 -16.24 26.48
N GLY A 267 5.57 -16.16 27.21
CA GLY A 267 5.32 -16.94 28.42
C GLY A 267 5.19 -18.45 28.16
N ARG A 268 4.70 -18.85 26.98
CA ARG A 268 4.57 -20.26 26.58
C ARG A 268 5.85 -20.85 25.97
N SER A 269 6.86 -20.04 25.67
CA SER A 269 8.07 -20.47 24.97
C SER A 269 9.32 -20.34 25.86
N PRO A 270 9.78 -21.44 26.49
CA PRO A 270 11.06 -21.46 27.19
C PRO A 270 12.24 -21.12 26.26
N ALA A 271 12.14 -21.46 24.98
CA ALA A 271 13.15 -21.10 23.98
C ALA A 271 13.28 -19.59 23.80
N LEU A 272 12.16 -18.85 23.70
CA LEU A 272 12.20 -17.39 23.63
C LEU A 272 12.79 -16.77 24.90
N GLN A 273 12.39 -17.25 26.08
CA GLN A 273 12.89 -16.75 27.37
C GLN A 273 14.40 -17.01 27.55
N ALA A 274 14.90 -18.11 26.99
CA ALA A 274 16.33 -18.39 26.97
C ALA A 274 17.06 -17.42 26.03
N ALA A 275 16.49 -17.18 24.84
CA ALA A 275 17.13 -16.42 23.77
C ALA A 275 17.08 -14.90 23.92
N ALA A 276 16.05 -14.33 24.55
CA ALA A 276 15.82 -12.88 24.58
C ALA A 276 15.06 -12.42 25.84
N ASN A 277 15.10 -11.12 26.13
CA ASN A 277 14.22 -10.43 27.08
C ASN A 277 13.04 -9.78 26.35
N LEU A 278 11.90 -9.64 27.02
CA LEU A 278 10.73 -8.93 26.49
C LEU A 278 10.64 -7.52 27.09
N VAL A 279 10.50 -6.49 26.26
CA VAL A 279 10.40 -5.08 26.68
C VAL A 279 9.11 -4.49 26.11
N ILE A 280 8.21 -4.06 26.98
CA ILE A 280 6.90 -3.49 26.60
C ILE A 280 6.76 -2.07 27.14
N LEU A 281 6.75 -1.08 26.23
CA LEU A 281 6.40 0.30 26.55
C LEU A 281 4.90 0.49 26.29
N ALA A 282 4.10 0.21 27.32
CA ALA A 282 2.65 0.27 27.32
C ALA A 282 2.12 1.62 27.85
N GLY A 283 2.45 2.72 27.17
CA GLY A 283 2.07 4.08 27.60
C GLY A 283 2.71 4.53 28.93
N THR A 284 2.25 5.65 29.47
CA THR A 284 2.66 6.18 30.78
C THR A 284 1.57 5.95 31.82
N ARG A 285 1.95 5.72 33.08
CA ARG A 285 1.03 5.57 34.21
C ARG A 285 1.65 6.02 35.51
N ASP A 286 0.94 6.87 36.24
CA ASP A 286 1.25 7.21 37.63
C ASP A 286 0.42 6.35 38.58
N ASP A 287 -0.90 6.53 38.56
CA ASP A 287 -1.89 5.75 39.29
C ASP A 287 -2.78 4.99 38.31
N SER A 288 -2.98 3.68 38.53
CA SER A 288 -3.90 2.86 37.74
C SER A 288 -5.35 3.29 37.88
N ALA A 289 -5.73 3.90 39.01
CA ALA A 289 -7.12 4.29 39.27
C ALA A 289 -7.60 5.47 38.41
N THR A 290 -6.68 6.32 37.94
CA THR A 290 -6.99 7.51 37.13
C THR A 290 -6.97 7.24 35.63
N LEU A 291 -6.59 6.03 35.21
CA LEU A 291 -6.55 5.63 33.81
C LEU A 291 -7.97 5.40 33.27
N GLU A 292 -8.14 5.67 31.98
CA GLU A 292 -9.33 5.26 31.24
C GLU A 292 -9.56 3.75 31.40
N PRO A 293 -10.83 3.28 31.49
CA PRO A 293 -11.13 1.88 31.78
C PRO A 293 -10.42 0.89 30.86
N GLU A 294 -10.45 1.11 29.55
CA GLU A 294 -9.80 0.21 28.59
C GLU A 294 -8.29 0.12 28.83
N ILE A 295 -7.62 1.26 29.05
CA ILE A 295 -6.18 1.33 29.33
C ILE A 295 -5.83 0.58 30.61
N ARG A 296 -6.61 0.82 31.67
CA ARG A 296 -6.43 0.17 32.98
C ARG A 296 -6.55 -1.35 32.86
N ASP A 297 -7.59 -1.83 32.18
CA ASP A 297 -7.90 -3.24 32.09
C ASP A 297 -6.84 -3.99 31.27
N ASN A 298 -6.36 -3.39 30.16
CA ASN A 298 -5.26 -3.95 29.37
C ASN A 298 -3.93 -3.98 30.15
N ILE A 299 -3.61 -2.94 30.93
CA ILE A 299 -2.42 -2.97 31.80
C ILE A 299 -2.56 -4.05 32.87
N ALA A 300 -3.74 -4.19 33.48
CA ALA A 300 -3.98 -5.21 34.50
C ALA A 300 -3.80 -6.62 33.92
N GLU A 301 -4.30 -6.87 32.72
CA GLU A 301 -4.10 -8.14 32.01
C GLU A 301 -2.59 -8.43 31.77
N LEU A 302 -1.82 -7.44 31.29
CA LEU A 302 -0.37 -7.62 31.09
C LEU A 302 0.33 -8.04 32.38
N LEU A 303 0.01 -7.40 33.51
CA LEU A 303 0.60 -7.74 34.81
C LEU A 303 0.18 -9.13 35.30
N GLN A 304 -1.08 -9.51 35.11
CA GLN A 304 -1.57 -10.85 35.43
C GLN A 304 -0.88 -11.94 34.60
N LEU A 305 -0.60 -11.68 33.32
CA LEU A 305 0.11 -12.62 32.47
C LEU A 305 1.58 -12.77 32.86
N ILE A 306 2.25 -11.67 33.23
CA ILE A 306 3.63 -11.71 33.74
C ILE A 306 3.72 -12.57 35.00
N ASP A 307 2.79 -12.41 35.94
CA ASP A 307 2.69 -13.23 37.15
C ASP A 307 2.38 -14.70 36.83
N ARG A 308 1.34 -14.94 36.01
CA ARG A 308 0.91 -16.30 35.60
C ARG A 308 2.03 -17.13 35.00
N TYR A 309 2.91 -16.52 34.22
CA TYR A 309 4.01 -17.20 33.52
C TYR A 309 5.35 -17.11 34.26
N ASP A 310 5.39 -16.54 35.47
CA ASP A 310 6.61 -16.36 36.27
C ASP A 310 7.74 -15.68 35.49
N LEU A 311 7.42 -14.51 34.91
CA LEU A 311 8.29 -13.78 33.98
C LEU A 311 9.12 -12.67 34.64
N TYR A 312 9.24 -12.68 35.97
CA TYR A 312 10.10 -11.76 36.71
C TYR A 312 11.58 -11.92 36.26
N GLY A 313 12.31 -10.81 36.16
CA GLY A 313 13.69 -10.81 35.66
C GLY A 313 13.83 -10.99 34.14
N LYS A 314 12.73 -11.23 33.41
CA LYS A 314 12.72 -11.51 31.97
C LYS A 314 11.92 -10.50 31.14
N VAL A 315 11.09 -9.68 31.79
CA VAL A 315 10.18 -8.73 31.14
C VAL A 315 10.35 -7.34 31.75
N ALA A 316 10.62 -6.33 30.92
CA ALA A 316 10.65 -4.93 31.31
C ALA A 316 9.37 -4.20 30.87
N TYR A 317 8.76 -3.46 31.78
CA TYR A 317 7.50 -2.72 31.54
C TYR A 317 7.49 -1.36 32.27
N PRO A 318 8.37 -0.42 31.85
CA PRO A 318 8.51 0.89 32.49
C PRO A 318 7.18 1.61 32.69
N LYS A 319 7.07 2.37 33.79
CA LYS A 319 5.87 3.17 34.11
C LYS A 319 5.84 4.52 33.40
N GLN A 320 7.01 5.09 33.14
CA GLN A 320 7.19 6.46 32.68
C GLN A 320 8.26 6.49 31.59
N HIS A 321 8.06 7.34 30.59
CA HIS A 321 9.02 7.68 29.55
C HIS A 321 8.68 9.07 29.02
N ARG A 322 9.63 9.74 28.38
CA ARG A 322 9.43 11.01 27.67
C ARG A 322 9.32 10.75 26.16
N PRO A 323 8.67 11.63 25.38
CA PRO A 323 8.66 11.51 23.93
C PRO A 323 10.06 11.36 23.32
N ASP A 324 11.03 12.14 23.80
CA ASP A 324 12.42 12.09 23.32
C ASP A 324 13.18 10.80 23.72
N ASP A 325 12.61 9.99 24.61
CA ASP A 325 13.21 8.71 25.02
C ASP A 325 13.04 7.63 23.93
N ILE A 326 12.02 7.77 23.07
CA ILE A 326 11.61 6.72 22.14
C ILE A 326 12.73 6.33 21.16
N ALA A 327 13.47 7.31 20.64
CA ALA A 327 14.61 7.04 19.78
C ALA A 327 15.70 6.21 20.51
N ALA A 328 15.97 6.53 21.78
CA ALA A 328 16.93 5.78 22.58
C ALA A 328 16.44 4.38 22.95
N VAL A 329 15.12 4.16 23.07
CA VAL A 329 14.52 2.83 23.28
C VAL A 329 14.74 1.94 22.07
N TYR A 330 14.53 2.45 20.85
CA TYR A 330 14.85 1.68 19.64
C TYR A 330 16.35 1.38 19.54
N ALA A 331 17.21 2.34 19.88
CA ALA A 331 18.66 2.14 19.92
C ALA A 331 19.07 1.08 20.96
N HIS A 332 18.42 1.07 22.12
CA HIS A 332 18.62 0.08 23.18
C HIS A 332 18.36 -1.33 22.67
N ALA A 333 17.23 -1.53 21.97
CA ALA A 333 16.90 -2.81 21.37
C ALA A 333 17.87 -3.18 20.22
N ARG A 334 18.18 -2.24 19.31
CA ARG A 334 19.06 -2.51 18.16
C ARG A 334 20.46 -2.95 18.61
N THR A 335 21.05 -2.22 19.55
CA THR A 335 22.43 -2.50 20.03
C THR A 335 22.58 -3.88 20.68
N ARG A 336 21.46 -4.48 21.12
CA ARG A 336 21.40 -5.84 21.67
C ARG A 336 20.95 -6.90 20.65
N ARG A 337 20.89 -6.59 19.35
CA ARG A 337 20.31 -7.45 18.30
C ARG A 337 18.83 -7.80 18.52
N GLY A 338 18.07 -6.83 19.04
CA GLY A 338 16.65 -6.98 19.25
C GLY A 338 15.80 -7.01 17.98
N ILE A 339 14.51 -7.22 18.18
CA ILE A 339 13.44 -7.28 17.17
C ILE A 339 12.29 -6.42 17.68
N PHE A 340 11.65 -5.66 16.81
CA PHE A 340 10.41 -4.95 17.14
C PHE A 340 9.19 -5.79 16.77
N VAL A 341 8.20 -5.87 17.67
CA VAL A 341 6.98 -6.66 17.48
C VAL A 341 5.74 -5.77 17.56
N ASN A 342 4.91 -5.82 16.51
CA ASN A 342 3.58 -5.21 16.48
C ASN A 342 2.52 -6.32 16.38
N PRO A 343 1.91 -6.74 17.51
CA PRO A 343 0.92 -7.82 17.52
C PRO A 343 -0.52 -7.32 17.36
N ALA A 344 -0.74 -6.11 16.82
CA ALA A 344 -2.08 -5.51 16.77
C ALA A 344 -3.05 -6.37 15.95
N LEU A 345 -4.33 -6.41 16.35
CA LEU A 345 -5.35 -7.15 15.59
C LEU A 345 -5.59 -6.55 14.20
N ASN A 346 -5.40 -5.23 14.09
CA ASN A 346 -5.33 -4.47 12.85
C ASN A 346 -4.48 -3.22 13.12
N GLU A 347 -3.54 -2.91 12.23
CA GLU A 347 -2.71 -1.71 12.30
C GLU A 347 -2.93 -0.86 11.03
N PRO A 348 -3.74 0.21 11.07
CA PRO A 348 -4.11 0.95 9.85
C PRO A 348 -2.93 1.51 9.05
N PHE A 349 -1.86 1.91 9.73
CA PHE A 349 -0.64 2.42 9.08
C PHE A 349 0.62 1.82 9.68
N GLY A 350 0.88 2.07 10.97
CA GLY A 350 2.03 1.50 11.68
C GLY A 350 3.27 2.41 11.74
N LEU A 351 3.11 3.64 12.24
CA LEU A 351 4.25 4.56 12.46
C LEU A 351 5.39 3.92 13.26
N THR A 352 5.07 3.19 14.33
CA THR A 352 6.09 2.53 15.16
C THR A 352 6.88 1.47 14.39
N LEU A 353 6.31 0.86 13.35
CA LEU A 353 7.05 -0.04 12.46
C LEU A 353 8.03 0.73 11.58
N LEU A 354 7.66 1.91 11.10
CA LEU A 354 8.56 2.78 10.34
C LEU A 354 9.70 3.32 11.20
N GLU A 355 9.39 3.74 12.43
CA GLU A 355 10.39 4.18 13.41
C GLU A 355 11.37 3.05 13.76
N ALA A 356 10.85 1.84 14.00
CA ALA A 356 11.66 0.65 14.25
C ALA A 356 12.54 0.31 13.04
N ALA A 357 11.96 0.31 11.84
CA ALA A 357 12.68 0.08 10.59
C ALA A 357 13.79 1.10 10.38
N ALA A 358 13.47 2.40 10.51
CA ALA A 358 14.43 3.49 10.39
C ALA A 358 15.54 3.38 11.45
N SER A 359 15.22 2.92 12.65
CA SER A 359 16.20 2.64 13.71
C SER A 359 17.04 1.40 13.47
N GLY A 360 16.80 0.63 12.39
CA GLY A 360 17.54 -0.58 12.03
C GLY A 360 17.11 -1.84 12.79
N LEU A 361 15.87 -1.91 13.26
CA LEU A 361 15.31 -3.12 13.87
C LEU A 361 14.55 -3.96 12.84
N PRO A 362 14.81 -5.28 12.79
CA PRO A 362 13.89 -6.21 12.15
C PRO A 362 12.51 -6.16 12.81
N VAL A 363 11.46 -6.38 12.01
CA VAL A 363 10.08 -6.33 12.50
C VAL A 363 9.36 -7.68 12.39
N VAL A 364 8.56 -8.00 13.39
CA VAL A 364 7.49 -9.01 13.31
C VAL A 364 6.18 -8.26 13.49
N ALA A 365 5.30 -8.29 12.49
CA ALA A 365 4.11 -7.45 12.49
C ALA A 365 2.86 -8.24 12.10
N THR A 366 1.71 -7.73 12.52
CA THR A 366 0.40 -8.24 12.07
C THR A 366 0.28 -8.22 10.55
N ASP A 367 -0.40 -9.23 9.99
CA ASP A 367 -0.73 -9.32 8.57
C ASP A 367 -1.99 -8.50 8.18
N SER A 368 -2.47 -7.64 9.08
CA SER A 368 -3.66 -6.79 8.88
C SER A 368 -3.32 -5.29 8.90
N GLY A 369 -3.69 -4.60 7.81
CA GLY A 369 -3.49 -3.16 7.63
C GLY A 369 -2.16 -2.77 6.99
N GLY A 370 -1.69 -1.56 7.30
CA GLY A 370 -0.46 -0.93 6.78
C GLY A 370 0.86 -1.70 6.96
N PRO A 371 1.05 -2.60 7.95
CA PRO A 371 2.27 -3.41 8.04
C PRO A 371 2.58 -4.24 6.79
N ASN A 372 1.56 -4.67 6.04
CA ASN A 372 1.75 -5.38 4.78
C ASN A 372 2.63 -4.58 3.82
N ASP A 373 2.27 -3.32 3.60
CA ASP A 373 3.01 -2.42 2.70
C ASP A 373 4.40 -2.10 3.23
N ILE A 374 4.54 -1.90 4.55
CA ILE A 374 5.82 -1.59 5.19
C ILE A 374 6.79 -2.74 5.03
N VAL A 375 6.38 -3.96 5.37
CA VAL A 375 7.24 -5.15 5.29
C VAL A 375 7.56 -5.49 3.84
N GLU A 376 6.59 -5.37 2.93
CA GLU A 376 6.81 -5.58 1.49
C GLU A 376 7.79 -4.56 0.91
N THR A 377 7.59 -3.27 1.18
CA THR A 377 8.41 -2.17 0.65
C THR A 377 9.82 -2.19 1.22
N CYS A 378 9.94 -2.38 2.54
CA CYS A 378 11.24 -2.31 3.21
C CYS A 378 11.99 -3.63 3.15
N GLY A 379 11.29 -4.76 3.03
CA GLY A 379 11.90 -6.09 3.13
C GLY A 379 12.57 -6.33 4.49
N ASN A 380 11.98 -5.78 5.57
CA ASN A 380 12.61 -5.67 6.89
C ASN A 380 12.02 -6.58 7.97
N GLY A 381 11.16 -7.55 7.59
CA GLY A 381 10.44 -8.33 8.60
C GLY A 381 9.60 -9.49 8.10
N ILE A 382 8.78 -10.01 9.01
CA ILE A 382 7.86 -11.13 8.83
C ILE A 382 6.46 -10.72 9.29
N LEU A 383 5.45 -10.98 8.45
CA LEU A 383 4.04 -10.80 8.78
C LEU A 383 3.48 -12.08 9.44
N VAL A 384 2.64 -11.92 10.47
CA VAL A 384 2.05 -13.03 11.23
C VAL A 384 0.58 -12.76 11.56
N ASP A 385 -0.22 -13.82 11.69
CA ASP A 385 -1.55 -13.72 12.29
C ASP A 385 -1.41 -13.32 13.77
N PRO A 386 -1.91 -12.14 14.19
CA PRO A 386 -1.78 -11.66 15.55
C PRO A 386 -2.55 -12.50 16.59
N ARG A 387 -3.44 -13.40 16.15
CA ARG A 387 -4.20 -14.33 17.01
C ARG A 387 -3.45 -15.62 17.30
N SER A 388 -2.39 -15.92 16.54
CA SER A 388 -1.59 -17.13 16.70
C SER A 388 -0.32 -16.86 17.49
N SER A 389 -0.32 -17.23 18.78
CA SER A 389 0.89 -17.15 19.62
C SER A 389 2.05 -17.97 19.05
N THR A 390 1.76 -19.08 18.36
CA THR A 390 2.77 -19.91 17.70
C THR A 390 3.40 -19.18 16.52
N ALA A 391 2.60 -18.55 15.65
CA ALA A 391 3.14 -17.80 14.51
C ALA A 391 4.04 -16.64 14.95
N ILE A 392 3.63 -15.90 15.99
CA ILE A 392 4.46 -14.85 16.62
C ILE A 392 5.78 -15.44 17.14
N THR A 393 5.71 -16.58 17.85
CA THR A 393 6.89 -17.23 18.44
C THR A 393 7.88 -17.69 17.37
N ASP A 394 7.39 -18.38 16.35
CA ASP A 394 8.21 -18.96 15.29
C ASP A 394 8.89 -17.87 14.45
N ALA A 395 8.18 -16.77 14.16
CA ALA A 395 8.74 -15.62 13.45
C ALA A 395 9.86 -14.94 14.24
N ILE A 396 9.68 -14.75 15.55
CA ILE A 396 10.70 -14.15 16.42
C ILE A 396 11.94 -15.06 16.48
N LEU A 397 11.76 -16.36 16.76
CA LEU A 397 12.86 -17.32 16.83
C LEU A 397 13.63 -17.39 15.52
N LYS A 398 12.92 -17.45 14.38
CA LYS A 398 13.53 -17.46 13.04
C LYS A 398 14.50 -16.29 12.82
N ILE A 399 14.15 -15.09 13.27
CA ILE A 399 15.01 -13.91 13.14
C ILE A 399 16.17 -13.92 14.16
N LEU A 400 15.93 -14.37 15.40
CA LEU A 400 16.97 -14.46 16.43
C LEU A 400 18.04 -15.50 16.09
N ASP A 401 17.62 -16.66 15.58
CA ASP A 401 18.47 -17.81 15.29
C ASP A 401 19.28 -17.67 13.99
N ASP A 402 18.90 -16.75 13.10
CA ASP A 402 19.61 -16.47 11.84
C ASP A 402 20.22 -15.05 11.85
N PRO A 403 21.51 -14.90 12.21
CA PRO A 403 22.21 -13.62 12.18
C PRO A 403 22.26 -12.96 10.80
N ALA A 404 22.32 -13.75 9.72
CA ALA A 404 22.36 -13.20 8.37
C ALA A 404 20.99 -12.60 8.00
N LEU A 405 19.90 -13.26 8.37
CA LEU A 405 18.55 -12.74 8.24
C LEU A 405 18.35 -11.46 9.05
N TRP A 406 18.80 -11.45 10.31
CA TRP A 406 18.75 -10.26 11.17
C TRP A 406 19.49 -9.08 10.53
N SER A 407 20.73 -9.29 10.07
CA SER A 407 21.53 -8.24 9.43
C SER A 407 20.89 -7.72 8.14
N ARG A 408 20.30 -8.60 7.34
CA ARG A 408 19.57 -8.22 6.12
C ARG A 408 18.38 -7.32 6.44
N TYR A 409 17.56 -7.71 7.42
CA TYR A 409 16.40 -6.92 7.85
C TYR A 409 16.80 -5.60 8.52
N SER A 410 17.87 -5.60 9.31
CA SER A 410 18.39 -4.38 9.94
C SER A 410 18.90 -3.35 8.93
N ALA A 411 19.49 -3.79 7.81
CA ALA A 411 20.00 -2.91 6.76
C ALA A 411 18.89 -2.17 5.97
N ALA A 412 17.64 -2.59 6.09
CA ALA A 412 16.50 -2.04 5.35
C ALA A 412 16.05 -0.64 5.82
N GLY A 413 16.57 -0.11 6.93
CA GLY A 413 16.10 1.18 7.47
C GLY A 413 16.23 2.36 6.50
N SER A 414 17.25 2.36 5.64
CA SER A 414 17.38 3.40 4.61
C SER A 414 16.26 3.35 3.55
N VAL A 415 15.68 2.17 3.31
CA VAL A 415 14.54 2.00 2.40
C VAL A 415 13.30 2.63 3.01
N ALA A 416 13.02 2.37 4.30
CA ALA A 416 11.90 2.99 5.02
C ALA A 416 11.98 4.53 4.97
N ILE A 417 13.15 5.10 5.26
CA ILE A 417 13.34 6.56 5.25
C ILE A 417 13.08 7.15 3.87
N ARG A 418 13.48 6.48 2.77
CA ARG A 418 13.25 6.98 1.41
C ARG A 418 11.82 6.79 0.93
N ALA A 419 11.19 5.66 1.29
CA ALA A 419 9.86 5.30 0.82
C ALA A 419 8.75 6.10 1.52
N TYR A 420 8.95 6.45 2.80
CA TYR A 420 7.98 7.16 3.64
C TYR A 420 8.44 8.60 3.93
N ASP A 421 8.84 9.31 2.88
CA ASP A 421 9.27 10.71 2.91
C ASP A 421 8.26 11.61 2.20
N TRP A 422 8.01 12.79 2.76
CA TRP A 422 7.04 13.74 2.20
C TRP A 422 7.45 14.30 0.83
N ASP A 423 8.74 14.40 0.52
CA ASP A 423 9.20 14.86 -0.80
C ASP A 423 8.87 13.81 -1.86
N ARG A 424 9.02 12.52 -1.52
CA ARG A 424 8.59 11.42 -2.39
C ARG A 424 7.07 11.39 -2.55
N HIS A 425 6.32 11.56 -1.47
CA HIS A 425 4.86 11.66 -1.52
C HIS A 425 4.42 12.80 -2.46
N VAL A 426 5.01 14.00 -2.31
CA VAL A 426 4.67 15.17 -3.13
C VAL A 426 5.05 14.97 -4.59
N GLN A 427 6.16 14.30 -4.90
CA GLN A 427 6.50 13.95 -6.28
C GLN A 427 5.41 13.12 -6.95
N LEU A 428 4.90 12.09 -6.26
CA LEU A 428 3.81 11.24 -6.75
C LEU A 428 2.49 12.01 -6.82
N TYR A 429 2.21 12.82 -5.81
CA TYR A 429 1.02 13.65 -5.70
C TYR A 429 0.93 14.67 -6.84
N VAL A 430 1.99 15.43 -7.11
CA VAL A 430 2.05 16.39 -8.23
C VAL A 430 1.82 15.68 -9.56
N GLY A 431 2.49 14.53 -9.79
CA GLY A 431 2.26 13.76 -11.02
C GLY A 431 0.81 13.27 -11.17
N LEU A 432 0.13 12.93 -10.06
CA LEU A 432 -1.30 12.64 -10.06
C LEU A 432 -2.13 13.89 -10.40
N LEU A 433 -1.82 15.04 -9.80
CA LEU A 433 -2.56 16.29 -10.07
C LEU A 433 -2.41 16.71 -11.53
N GLU A 434 -1.20 16.64 -12.10
CA GLU A 434 -0.96 16.94 -13.51
C GLU A 434 -1.76 16.01 -14.43
N GLU A 435 -1.91 14.73 -14.08
CA GLU A 435 -2.75 13.79 -14.84
C GLU A 435 -4.25 14.07 -14.70
N VAL A 436 -4.69 14.57 -13.55
CA VAL A 436 -6.08 14.97 -13.29
C VAL A 436 -6.44 16.27 -14.01
N VAL A 437 -5.51 17.23 -14.04
CA VAL A 437 -5.69 18.56 -14.68
C VAL A 437 -5.44 18.50 -16.19
N GLY A 438 -4.52 17.63 -16.63
CA GLY A 438 -4.03 17.60 -18.00
C GLY A 438 -5.06 17.19 -19.06
N ALA A 439 -5.00 17.86 -20.22
CA ALA A 439 -5.78 17.49 -21.40
C ALA A 439 -5.11 16.37 -22.21
N SER A 440 -5.79 15.21 -22.29
CA SER A 440 -5.66 14.12 -23.27
C SER A 440 -4.25 13.56 -23.55
N ALA A 441 -4.00 12.33 -23.08
CA ALA A 441 -3.15 11.42 -23.85
C ALA A 441 -3.99 10.83 -25.01
N VAL A 442 -3.35 10.48 -26.12
CA VAL A 442 -3.99 9.68 -27.18
C VAL A 442 -4.13 8.24 -26.64
N PRO A 443 -5.31 7.60 -26.72
CA PRO A 443 -5.50 6.21 -26.30
C PRO A 443 -4.45 5.29 -26.91
N LEU A 444 -4.00 4.25 -26.19
CA LEU A 444 -3.19 3.19 -26.82
C LEU A 444 -3.94 2.49 -27.96
N ALA A 445 -5.26 2.37 -27.85
CA ALA A 445 -6.12 1.86 -28.93
C ALA A 445 -6.12 2.76 -30.17
N GLU A 446 -5.79 4.05 -30.04
CA GLU A 446 -5.62 5.00 -31.17
C GLU A 446 -4.16 5.12 -31.62
N ARG A 447 -3.21 4.52 -30.89
CA ARG A 447 -1.79 4.49 -31.26
C ARG A 447 -1.42 3.32 -32.18
N ASP A 448 -2.37 2.44 -32.49
CA ASP A 448 -2.20 1.24 -33.34
C ASP A 448 -0.79 0.63 -33.21
N PRO A 449 -0.44 0.13 -32.01
CA PRO A 449 0.94 -0.22 -31.70
C PRO A 449 1.44 -1.31 -32.65
N ALA A 450 2.63 -1.15 -33.22
CA ALA A 450 3.21 -2.18 -34.08
C ALA A 450 3.69 -3.40 -33.28
N LEU A 451 3.94 -3.22 -31.97
CA LEU A 451 4.51 -4.23 -31.08
C LEU A 451 3.90 -4.12 -29.67
N LEU A 452 3.50 -5.26 -29.09
CA LEU A 452 3.18 -5.41 -27.67
C LEU A 452 4.37 -6.06 -26.97
N LEU A 453 4.98 -5.36 -26.01
CA LEU A 453 5.99 -5.92 -25.12
C LEU A 453 5.37 -6.17 -23.75
N VAL A 454 5.26 -7.44 -23.35
CA VAL A 454 4.79 -7.84 -22.03
C VAL A 454 5.97 -8.31 -21.19
N SER A 455 6.16 -7.74 -20.00
CA SER A 455 7.22 -8.15 -19.08
C SER A 455 6.64 -8.55 -17.73
N ASP A 456 7.20 -9.58 -17.09
CA ASP A 456 7.06 -9.69 -15.63
C ASP A 456 7.82 -8.55 -14.92
N ILE A 457 7.49 -8.32 -13.65
CA ILE A 457 8.14 -7.30 -12.82
C ILE A 457 9.36 -7.88 -12.10
N ASP A 458 9.15 -8.87 -11.24
CA ASP A 458 10.10 -9.28 -10.22
C ASP A 458 11.17 -10.15 -10.86
N GLY A 459 12.45 -9.77 -10.72
CA GLY A 459 13.54 -10.51 -11.36
C GLY A 459 13.59 -10.37 -12.89
N THR A 460 12.51 -9.97 -13.55
CA THR A 460 12.48 -9.71 -15.00
C THR A 460 12.71 -8.25 -15.37
N LEU A 461 11.89 -7.31 -14.90
CA LEU A 461 12.10 -5.88 -15.18
C LEU A 461 12.95 -5.24 -14.08
N ILE A 462 12.64 -5.57 -12.83
CA ILE A 462 13.22 -5.00 -11.61
C ILE A 462 14.26 -5.97 -11.03
N GLY A 463 15.25 -5.39 -10.35
CA GLY A 463 16.39 -6.10 -9.76
C GLY A 463 17.69 -5.31 -9.89
N CYS A 464 17.73 -4.35 -10.83
CA CYS A 464 18.84 -3.43 -11.03
C CYS A 464 18.32 -2.02 -11.34
N ALA A 465 18.53 -1.06 -10.44
CA ALA A 465 18.07 0.32 -10.61
C ALA A 465 18.62 0.98 -11.89
N GLN A 466 19.89 0.74 -12.23
CA GLN A 466 20.47 1.22 -13.49
C GLN A 466 19.78 0.60 -14.70
N GLY A 467 19.48 -0.71 -14.66
CA GLY A 467 18.78 -1.39 -15.74
C GLY A 467 17.36 -0.86 -15.96
N VAL A 468 16.63 -0.53 -14.89
CA VAL A 468 15.31 0.12 -14.99
C VAL A 468 15.42 1.50 -15.62
N GLY A 469 16.42 2.30 -15.24
CA GLY A 469 16.71 3.58 -15.87
C GLY A 469 17.02 3.46 -17.37
N ASP A 470 17.85 2.48 -17.75
CA ASP A 470 18.16 2.19 -19.16
C ASP A 470 16.89 1.79 -19.94
N PHE A 471 16.03 0.96 -19.35
CA PHE A 471 14.75 0.58 -19.94
C PHE A 471 13.81 1.76 -20.07
N ALA A 472 13.75 2.65 -19.09
CA ALA A 472 12.93 3.85 -19.16
C ALA A 472 13.37 4.77 -20.31
N ALA A 473 14.68 4.98 -20.46
CA ALA A 473 15.22 5.75 -21.58
C ALA A 473 14.96 5.07 -22.93
N TRP A 474 15.16 3.76 -23.01
CA TRP A 474 14.88 2.97 -24.21
C TRP A 474 13.39 3.03 -24.61
N HIS A 475 12.48 2.78 -23.67
CA HIS A 475 11.03 2.79 -23.87
C HIS A 475 10.53 4.18 -24.27
N ALA A 476 11.05 5.25 -23.64
CA ALA A 476 10.68 6.62 -24.01
C ALA A 476 11.04 6.98 -25.47
N ALA A 477 12.02 6.30 -26.06
CA ALA A 477 12.39 6.46 -27.46
C ALA A 477 11.54 5.59 -28.41
N GLN A 478 10.68 4.70 -27.90
CA GLN A 478 9.81 3.86 -28.72
C GLN A 478 8.45 4.53 -28.91
N THR A 479 8.03 4.72 -30.16
CA THR A 479 6.70 5.26 -30.49
C THR A 479 5.69 4.19 -30.88
N ASP A 480 6.17 3.00 -31.22
CA ASP A 480 5.42 1.88 -31.80
C ASP A 480 5.20 0.70 -30.82
N VAL A 481 5.76 0.80 -29.61
CA VAL A 481 5.69 -0.26 -28.59
C VAL A 481 4.65 0.07 -27.53
N ALA A 482 3.65 -0.80 -27.40
CA ALA A 482 2.79 -0.84 -26.22
C ALA A 482 3.50 -1.65 -25.13
N PHE A 483 3.89 -0.99 -24.04
CA PHE A 483 4.50 -1.66 -22.89
C PHE A 483 3.44 -2.15 -21.90
N ALA A 484 3.41 -3.45 -21.66
CA ALA A 484 2.52 -4.13 -20.74
C ALA A 484 3.30 -4.89 -19.66
N ILE A 485 2.65 -5.09 -18.53
CA ILE A 485 3.15 -5.92 -17.43
C ILE A 485 2.26 -7.15 -17.28
N ALA A 486 2.86 -8.31 -16.97
CA ALA A 486 2.15 -9.50 -16.52
C ALA A 486 2.79 -10.07 -15.24
N THR A 487 2.13 -9.89 -14.10
CA THR A 487 2.71 -10.16 -12.77
C THR A 487 1.77 -10.96 -11.86
N GLY A 488 2.35 -11.64 -10.86
CA GLY A 488 1.60 -12.29 -9.78
C GLY A 488 1.04 -11.31 -8.73
N ARG A 489 1.56 -10.08 -8.72
CA ARG A 489 1.15 -8.99 -7.81
C ARG A 489 -0.26 -8.49 -8.12
N SER A 490 -0.96 -8.00 -7.09
CA SER A 490 -2.20 -7.24 -7.28
C SER A 490 -1.94 -5.92 -8.03
N PHE A 491 -2.99 -5.28 -8.52
CA PHE A 491 -2.89 -4.01 -9.23
C PHE A 491 -2.13 -2.93 -8.44
N HIS A 492 -2.48 -2.69 -7.17
CA HIS A 492 -1.82 -1.64 -6.40
C HIS A 492 -0.41 -2.03 -5.96
N SER A 493 -0.14 -3.32 -5.69
CA SER A 493 1.23 -3.81 -5.43
C SER A 493 2.13 -3.60 -6.65
N ALA A 494 1.65 -3.96 -7.84
CA ALA A 494 2.38 -3.78 -9.09
C ALA A 494 2.70 -2.29 -9.33
N MET A 495 1.71 -1.41 -9.18
CA MET A 495 1.90 0.04 -9.34
C MET A 495 2.86 0.63 -8.30
N ALA A 496 2.77 0.21 -7.04
CA ALA A 496 3.66 0.65 -5.98
C ALA A 496 5.11 0.27 -6.26
N VAL A 497 5.36 -0.99 -6.65
CA VAL A 497 6.71 -1.49 -6.94
C VAL A 497 7.31 -0.84 -8.20
N LEU A 498 6.54 -0.69 -9.27
CA LEU A 498 6.99 0.05 -10.46
C LEU A 498 7.34 1.50 -10.09
N GLY A 499 6.50 2.13 -9.27
CA GLY A 499 6.75 3.46 -8.74
C GLY A 499 8.04 3.54 -7.94
N GLN A 500 8.26 2.65 -6.98
CA GLN A 500 9.46 2.62 -6.13
C GLN A 500 10.78 2.53 -6.91
N HIS A 501 10.75 1.91 -8.09
CA HIS A 501 11.91 1.77 -8.96
C HIS A 501 11.97 2.80 -10.11
N ASP A 502 11.05 3.78 -10.11
CA ASP A 502 10.88 4.79 -11.17
C ASP A 502 10.78 4.15 -12.57
N ALA A 503 10.15 2.98 -12.65
CA ALA A 503 9.90 2.27 -13.90
C ALA A 503 8.82 2.99 -14.73
N PRO A 504 8.84 2.87 -16.08
CA PRO A 504 7.78 3.43 -16.91
C PRO A 504 6.41 2.89 -16.51
N ARG A 505 5.40 3.77 -16.52
CA ARG A 505 4.02 3.34 -16.31
C ARG A 505 3.55 2.51 -17.51
N PRO A 506 3.09 1.27 -17.31
CA PRO A 506 2.63 0.43 -18.41
C PRO A 506 1.31 0.94 -18.99
N ALA A 507 1.14 0.68 -20.27
CA ALA A 507 -0.11 0.81 -20.99
C ALA A 507 -1.19 -0.13 -20.45
N ILE A 508 -0.76 -1.34 -20.09
CA ILE A 508 -1.62 -2.48 -19.76
C ILE A 508 -1.00 -3.21 -18.58
N LEU A 509 -1.82 -3.55 -17.59
CA LEU A 509 -1.44 -4.34 -16.43
C LEU A 509 -2.27 -5.62 -16.41
N ILE A 510 -1.59 -6.74 -16.55
CA ILE A 510 -2.11 -8.08 -16.30
C ILE A 510 -1.63 -8.46 -14.89
N THR A 511 -2.53 -8.44 -13.91
CA THR A 511 -2.22 -8.59 -12.49
C THR A 511 -2.86 -9.82 -11.90
N SER A 512 -2.53 -10.14 -10.65
CA SER A 512 -3.08 -11.29 -9.92
C SER A 512 -2.91 -12.60 -10.71
N VAL A 513 -1.71 -12.77 -11.31
CA VAL A 513 -1.33 -13.95 -12.12
C VAL A 513 -2.19 -14.10 -13.39
N GLY A 514 -2.75 -13.00 -13.88
CA GLY A 514 -3.58 -12.95 -15.10
C GLY A 514 -5.07 -13.05 -14.86
N SER A 515 -5.53 -13.04 -13.62
CA SER A 515 -6.95 -13.00 -13.30
C SER A 515 -7.57 -11.60 -13.38
N GLU A 516 -6.76 -10.56 -13.59
CA GLU A 516 -7.21 -9.17 -13.68
C GLU A 516 -6.43 -8.47 -14.80
N ILE A 517 -7.13 -7.67 -15.61
CA ILE A 517 -6.53 -6.88 -16.70
C ILE A 517 -7.00 -5.44 -16.57
N TYR A 518 -6.07 -4.51 -16.70
CA TYR A 518 -6.28 -3.08 -16.59
C TYR A 518 -5.63 -2.36 -17.77
N TYR A 519 -6.37 -1.45 -18.41
CA TYR A 519 -5.87 -0.60 -19.49
C TYR A 519 -5.74 0.83 -18.98
N ARG A 520 -4.62 1.49 -19.24
CA ARG A 520 -4.49 2.90 -18.87
C ARG A 520 -5.52 3.73 -19.64
N ALA A 521 -6.34 4.49 -18.92
CA ALA A 521 -7.37 5.32 -19.51
C ALA A 521 -6.74 6.44 -20.37
N VAL A 522 -7.51 6.91 -21.33
CA VAL A 522 -7.15 7.98 -22.28
C VAL A 522 -6.95 9.33 -21.59
N ARG A 523 -7.79 9.57 -20.59
CA ARG A 523 -7.86 10.82 -19.83
C ARG A 523 -7.87 10.49 -18.35
N GLY A 524 -7.15 11.29 -17.57
CA GLY A 524 -7.07 11.14 -16.14
C GLY A 524 -6.03 10.11 -15.69
N ALA A 525 -5.76 10.14 -14.39
CA ALA A 525 -4.88 9.21 -13.71
C ALA A 525 -5.59 7.88 -13.41
N VAL A 526 -6.23 7.25 -14.39
CA VAL A 526 -7.12 6.09 -14.16
C VAL A 526 -6.70 4.89 -15.02
N TYR A 527 -6.99 3.68 -14.54
CA TYR A 527 -6.92 2.45 -15.33
C TYR A 527 -8.30 1.79 -15.41
N ASP A 528 -8.77 1.51 -16.62
CA ASP A 528 -10.04 0.83 -16.82
C ASP A 528 -9.85 -0.68 -16.68
N ARG A 529 -10.64 -1.30 -15.78
CA ARG A 529 -10.68 -2.75 -15.60
C ARG A 529 -11.38 -3.42 -16.78
N ASP A 530 -10.81 -4.52 -17.28
CA ASP A 530 -11.39 -5.33 -18.36
C ASP A 530 -12.55 -6.19 -17.84
N THR A 531 -13.77 -5.65 -17.92
CA THR A 531 -14.98 -6.38 -17.49
C THR A 531 -15.37 -7.52 -18.43
N GLU A 532 -14.90 -7.50 -19.67
CA GLU A 532 -15.09 -8.60 -20.63
C GLU A 532 -14.24 -9.80 -20.20
N TRP A 533 -12.98 -9.57 -19.85
CA TRP A 533 -12.10 -10.60 -19.29
C TRP A 533 -12.66 -11.18 -17.99
N ASP A 534 -13.14 -10.33 -17.07
CA ASP A 534 -13.79 -10.80 -15.83
C ASP A 534 -14.95 -11.77 -16.15
N GLY A 535 -15.76 -11.47 -17.17
CA GLY A 535 -16.86 -12.33 -17.59
C GLY A 535 -16.39 -13.68 -18.17
N ILE A 536 -15.28 -13.68 -18.92
CA ILE A 536 -14.70 -14.90 -19.51
C ILE A 536 -14.20 -15.84 -18.41
N ILE A 537 -13.44 -15.33 -17.44
CA ILE A 537 -12.82 -16.17 -16.42
C ILE A 537 -13.76 -16.56 -15.28
N ALA A 538 -14.88 -15.84 -15.08
CA ALA A 538 -15.85 -16.18 -14.03
C ALA A 538 -16.56 -17.52 -14.26
N ALA A 539 -16.56 -18.04 -15.50
CA ALA A 539 -17.25 -19.27 -15.84
C ALA A 539 -16.73 -20.48 -15.04
N GLY A 540 -17.61 -21.08 -14.23
CA GLY A 540 -17.29 -22.27 -13.43
C GLY A 540 -16.42 -22.01 -12.20
N TRP A 541 -16.17 -20.75 -11.83
CA TRP A 541 -15.41 -20.39 -10.66
C TRP A 541 -16.30 -20.21 -9.43
N ASP A 542 -16.15 -21.09 -8.45
CA ASP A 542 -16.75 -20.97 -7.12
C ASP A 542 -15.63 -20.78 -6.09
N ARG A 543 -15.33 -19.52 -5.78
CA ARG A 543 -14.22 -19.16 -4.89
C ARG A 543 -14.41 -19.74 -3.49
N GLU A 544 -15.62 -19.66 -2.94
CA GLU A 544 -15.89 -20.05 -1.55
C GLU A 544 -15.81 -21.56 -1.39
N ALA A 545 -16.38 -22.33 -2.33
CA ALA A 545 -16.27 -23.78 -2.33
C ALA A 545 -14.81 -24.25 -2.47
N VAL A 546 -14.04 -23.65 -3.38
CA VAL A 546 -12.62 -23.98 -3.57
C VAL A 546 -11.80 -23.65 -2.33
N ALA A 547 -11.98 -22.47 -1.72
CA ALA A 547 -11.27 -22.07 -0.52
C ALA A 547 -11.58 -23.00 0.67
N ALA A 548 -12.86 -23.38 0.86
CA ALA A 548 -13.28 -24.30 1.90
C ALA A 548 -12.64 -25.68 1.74
N LEU A 549 -12.61 -26.21 0.51
CA LEU A 549 -12.03 -27.52 0.20
C LEU A 549 -10.52 -27.56 0.46
N ILE A 550 -9.79 -26.52 0.03
CA ILE A 550 -8.35 -26.41 0.29
C ILE A 550 -8.07 -26.30 1.80
N GLY A 551 -8.83 -25.44 2.50
CA GLY A 551 -8.67 -25.24 3.94
C GLY A 551 -8.89 -26.50 4.77
N GLN A 552 -9.78 -27.39 4.32
CA GLN A 552 -10.08 -28.65 5.03
C GLN A 552 -9.09 -29.77 4.74
N HIS A 553 -8.50 -29.82 3.53
CA HIS A 553 -7.83 -31.03 3.05
C HIS A 553 -6.40 -30.85 2.53
N ALA A 554 -5.97 -29.62 2.21
CA ALA A 554 -4.68 -29.43 1.54
C ALA A 554 -3.49 -29.28 2.49
N GLY A 555 -3.73 -28.96 3.77
CA GLY A 555 -2.66 -28.68 4.74
C GLY A 555 -1.81 -27.46 4.38
N LEU A 556 -2.37 -26.52 3.60
CA LEU A 556 -1.70 -25.30 3.15
C LEU A 556 -2.07 -24.12 4.05
N THR A 557 -1.10 -23.24 4.30
CA THR A 557 -1.34 -22.00 5.03
C THR A 557 -1.76 -20.90 4.05
N PRO A 558 -2.89 -20.21 4.24
CA PRO A 558 -3.27 -19.10 3.38
C PRO A 558 -2.27 -17.94 3.52
N GLN A 559 -2.01 -17.24 2.42
CA GLN A 559 -1.33 -15.95 2.46
C GLN A 559 -2.27 -14.86 3.04
N SER A 560 -1.74 -13.66 3.28
CA SER A 560 -2.47 -12.57 3.90
C SER A 560 -3.81 -12.28 3.18
N PRO A 561 -4.81 -11.71 3.88
CA PRO A 561 -6.11 -11.40 3.27
C PRO A 561 -6.04 -10.58 1.98
N LEU A 562 -5.00 -9.74 1.82
CA LEU A 562 -4.76 -8.95 0.60
C LEU A 562 -4.53 -9.82 -0.64
N GLU A 563 -3.95 -11.00 -0.46
CA GLU A 563 -3.65 -11.94 -1.53
C GLU A 563 -4.82 -12.89 -1.84
N GLN A 564 -5.94 -12.79 -1.11
CA GLN A 564 -7.16 -13.58 -1.34
C GLN A 564 -8.17 -12.82 -2.21
N ARG A 565 -7.86 -12.68 -3.51
CA ARG A 565 -8.65 -11.87 -4.47
C ARG A 565 -9.92 -12.59 -4.95
N ARG A 566 -10.75 -11.87 -5.72
CA ARG A 566 -12.00 -12.39 -6.32
C ARG A 566 -11.77 -13.61 -7.23
N PHE A 567 -10.71 -13.59 -8.03
CA PHE A 567 -10.37 -14.64 -8.99
C PHE A 567 -8.99 -15.27 -8.70
N LYS A 568 -8.50 -15.18 -7.45
CA LYS A 568 -7.23 -15.74 -7.01
C LYS A 568 -7.30 -16.11 -5.53
N LEU A 569 -6.90 -17.34 -5.20
CA LEU A 569 -6.62 -17.78 -3.84
C LEU A 569 -5.13 -18.10 -3.73
N SER A 570 -4.48 -17.61 -2.68
CA SER A 570 -3.02 -17.66 -2.56
C SER A 570 -2.59 -18.36 -1.28
N TYR A 571 -1.67 -19.31 -1.37
CA TYR A 571 -1.21 -20.12 -0.24
C TYR A 571 0.32 -20.21 -0.17
N PHE A 572 0.85 -20.46 1.02
CA PHE A 572 2.23 -20.90 1.21
C PHE A 572 2.32 -22.42 1.03
N ALA A 573 3.26 -22.85 0.20
CA ALA A 573 3.62 -24.25 -0.04
C ALA A 573 4.91 -24.67 0.70
N ASP A 574 5.66 -23.72 1.27
CA ASP A 574 6.81 -23.93 2.17
C ASP A 574 7.79 -25.04 1.74
N GLY A 575 8.15 -25.07 0.45
CA GLY A 575 9.12 -26.02 -0.12
C GLY A 575 8.49 -27.31 -0.67
N ASP A 576 7.18 -27.49 -0.56
CA ASP A 576 6.47 -28.65 -1.07
C ASP A 576 6.24 -28.56 -2.57
N MET A 577 7.16 -29.14 -3.34
CA MET A 577 7.11 -29.16 -4.81
C MET A 577 5.94 -29.98 -5.40
N ALA A 578 5.24 -30.79 -4.59
CA ALA A 578 4.10 -31.59 -5.02
C ALA A 578 2.74 -30.96 -4.66
N ALA A 579 2.74 -29.80 -4.01
CA ALA A 579 1.52 -29.13 -3.56
C ALA A 579 0.55 -28.85 -4.72
N ALA A 580 1.06 -28.37 -5.86
CA ALA A 580 0.23 -28.07 -7.03
C ALA A 580 -0.51 -29.31 -7.57
N GLU A 581 0.16 -30.47 -7.64
CA GLU A 581 -0.43 -31.71 -8.14
C GLU A 581 -1.50 -32.24 -7.19
N ARG A 582 -1.24 -32.20 -5.87
CA ARG A 582 -2.22 -32.64 -4.87
C ARG A 582 -3.46 -31.76 -4.84
N VAL A 583 -3.30 -30.44 -4.86
CA VAL A 583 -4.44 -29.51 -4.93
C VAL A 583 -5.22 -29.74 -6.22
N ARG A 584 -4.54 -29.96 -7.36
CA ARG A 584 -5.20 -30.25 -8.64
C ARG A 584 -6.06 -31.51 -8.56
N ALA A 585 -5.53 -32.58 -7.99
CA ALA A 585 -6.27 -33.83 -7.80
C ALA A 585 -7.48 -33.65 -6.89
N LEU A 586 -7.29 -32.96 -5.75
CA LEU A 586 -8.34 -32.66 -4.78
C LEU A 586 -9.51 -31.89 -5.42
N LEU A 587 -9.21 -30.79 -6.13
CA LEU A 587 -10.22 -29.96 -6.78
C LEU A 587 -10.94 -30.73 -7.89
N ALA A 588 -10.20 -31.49 -8.70
CA ALA A 588 -10.77 -32.31 -9.78
C ALA A 588 -11.71 -33.40 -9.25
N GLU A 589 -11.37 -34.06 -8.13
CA GLU A 589 -12.22 -35.07 -7.48
C GLU A 589 -13.58 -34.48 -7.05
N HIS A 590 -13.61 -33.19 -6.71
CA HIS A 590 -14.80 -32.47 -6.28
C HIS A 590 -15.45 -31.64 -7.41
N GLY A 591 -15.06 -31.87 -8.67
CA GLY A 591 -15.68 -31.23 -9.83
C GLY A 591 -15.29 -29.78 -10.09
N HIS A 592 -14.25 -29.28 -9.42
CA HIS A 592 -13.72 -27.93 -9.64
C HIS A 592 -12.55 -27.98 -10.64
N SER A 593 -12.71 -27.30 -11.77
CA SER A 593 -11.62 -27.07 -12.73
C SER A 593 -10.96 -25.74 -12.45
N CYS A 594 -9.68 -25.76 -12.07
CA CYS A 594 -8.91 -24.57 -11.69
C CYS A 594 -7.55 -24.56 -12.38
N SER A 595 -7.02 -23.36 -12.62
CA SER A 595 -5.60 -23.20 -12.94
C SER A 595 -4.83 -23.09 -11.63
N ILE A 596 -3.74 -23.86 -11.51
CA ILE A 596 -2.93 -23.91 -10.29
C ILE A 596 -1.49 -23.63 -10.69
N ILE A 597 -0.93 -22.59 -10.10
CA ILE A 597 0.39 -22.05 -10.42
C ILE A 597 1.23 -22.10 -9.15
N GLN A 598 2.37 -22.77 -9.22
CA GLN A 598 3.34 -22.82 -8.13
C GLN A 598 4.61 -22.09 -8.55
N SER A 599 5.14 -21.24 -7.66
CA SER A 599 6.30 -20.39 -7.96
C SER A 599 7.29 -20.34 -6.81
N HIS A 600 8.58 -20.19 -7.15
CA HIS A 600 9.69 -20.05 -6.21
C HIS A 600 9.78 -21.15 -5.13
N GLY A 601 9.17 -22.31 -5.39
CA GLY A 601 9.01 -23.40 -4.40
C GLY A 601 8.23 -23.01 -3.14
N ARG A 602 7.62 -21.83 -3.08
CA ARG A 602 7.06 -21.24 -1.85
C ARG A 602 5.60 -20.85 -1.98
N TYR A 603 5.17 -20.40 -3.14
CA TYR A 603 3.81 -19.86 -3.32
C TYR A 603 3.00 -20.78 -4.22
N LEU A 604 1.72 -20.93 -3.89
CA LEU A 604 0.73 -21.65 -4.69
C LEU A 604 -0.50 -20.79 -4.87
N ASP A 605 -0.82 -20.47 -6.12
CA ASP A 605 -1.98 -19.69 -6.53
C ASP A 605 -3.00 -20.59 -7.22
N VAL A 606 -4.28 -20.44 -6.84
CA VAL A 606 -5.42 -21.13 -7.44
C VAL A 606 -6.33 -20.10 -8.09
N LEU A 607 -6.58 -20.28 -9.38
CA LEU A 607 -7.31 -19.35 -10.25
C LEU A 607 -8.46 -20.09 -10.97
N PRO A 608 -9.43 -19.36 -11.54
CA PRO A 608 -10.33 -19.93 -12.53
C PRO A 608 -9.59 -20.67 -13.65
N HIS A 609 -10.19 -21.72 -14.20
CA HIS A 609 -9.55 -22.57 -15.22
C HIS A 609 -9.00 -21.77 -16.42
N ALA A 610 -9.73 -20.75 -16.88
CA ALA A 610 -9.35 -19.94 -18.04
C ALA A 610 -8.29 -18.86 -17.73
N ALA A 611 -8.00 -18.61 -16.46
CA ALA A 611 -7.14 -17.51 -16.04
C ALA A 611 -5.67 -17.95 -15.90
N SER A 612 -4.81 -17.22 -16.59
CA SER A 612 -3.35 -17.25 -16.43
C SER A 612 -2.71 -16.02 -17.06
N LYS A 613 -1.41 -15.80 -16.82
CA LYS A 613 -0.66 -14.77 -17.55
C LYS A 613 -0.70 -15.01 -19.06
N GLY A 614 -0.58 -16.26 -19.51
CA GLY A 614 -0.54 -16.60 -20.94
C GLY A 614 -1.86 -16.36 -21.67
N THR A 615 -2.99 -16.78 -21.08
CA THR A 615 -4.32 -16.56 -21.66
C THR A 615 -4.73 -15.09 -21.62
N ALA A 616 -4.36 -14.36 -20.56
CA ALA A 616 -4.57 -12.91 -20.47
C ALA A 616 -3.76 -12.15 -21.54
N VAL A 617 -2.50 -12.50 -21.79
CA VAL A 617 -1.70 -11.91 -22.87
C VAL A 617 -2.34 -12.16 -24.24
N GLU A 618 -2.86 -13.36 -24.47
CA GLU A 618 -3.56 -13.69 -25.71
C GLU A 618 -4.88 -12.92 -25.86
N HIS A 619 -5.62 -12.70 -24.78
CA HIS A 619 -6.82 -11.83 -24.77
C HIS A 619 -6.47 -10.39 -25.14
N VAL A 620 -5.45 -9.82 -24.50
CA VAL A 620 -4.94 -8.47 -24.80
C VAL A 620 -4.50 -8.36 -26.26
N ARG A 621 -3.75 -9.33 -26.78
CA ARG A 621 -3.32 -9.35 -28.19
C ARG A 621 -4.52 -9.26 -29.13
N ARG A 622 -5.55 -10.08 -28.92
CA ARG A 622 -6.76 -10.10 -29.76
C ARG A 622 -7.50 -8.78 -29.68
N ARG A 623 -7.63 -8.21 -28.48
CA ARG A 623 -8.28 -6.91 -28.27
C ARG A 623 -7.57 -5.78 -29.02
N LEU A 624 -6.24 -5.83 -29.09
CA LEU A 624 -5.42 -4.87 -29.83
C LEU A 624 -5.32 -5.19 -31.34
N GLY A 625 -5.89 -6.29 -31.82
CA GLY A 625 -5.82 -6.67 -33.24
C GLY A 625 -4.43 -7.07 -33.74
N LEU A 626 -3.50 -7.42 -32.84
CA LEU A 626 -2.10 -7.68 -33.18
C LEU A 626 -1.88 -9.11 -33.65
N GLU A 627 -1.01 -9.34 -34.63
CA GLU A 627 -0.59 -10.69 -35.03
C GLU A 627 0.31 -11.34 -33.96
N PRO A 628 0.39 -12.70 -33.87
CA PRO A 628 1.25 -13.37 -32.90
C PRO A 628 2.73 -12.96 -32.97
N ARG A 629 3.23 -12.58 -34.15
CA ARG A 629 4.61 -12.09 -34.34
C ARG A 629 4.86 -10.70 -33.73
N GLN A 630 3.79 -9.95 -33.42
CA GLN A 630 3.84 -8.60 -32.86
C GLN A 630 3.74 -8.60 -31.33
N VAL A 631 3.89 -9.76 -30.69
CA VAL A 631 3.87 -9.89 -29.23
C VAL A 631 5.19 -10.46 -28.74
N ILE A 632 5.91 -9.70 -27.93
CA ILE A 632 7.10 -10.15 -27.22
C ILE A 632 6.76 -10.28 -25.74
N VAL A 633 7.15 -11.39 -25.13
CA VAL A 633 6.96 -11.65 -23.70
C VAL A 633 8.31 -11.83 -23.02
N ALA A 634 8.46 -11.39 -21.76
CA ALA A 634 9.69 -11.56 -20.98
C ALA A 634 9.38 -12.06 -19.56
N GLY A 635 10.18 -13.00 -19.07
CA GLY A 635 10.03 -13.63 -17.76
C GLY A 635 11.33 -14.26 -17.24
N ASP A 636 11.34 -14.66 -15.98
CA ASP A 636 12.53 -15.20 -15.30
C ASP A 636 12.25 -16.40 -14.38
N SER A 637 10.98 -16.70 -14.06
CA SER A 637 10.65 -17.75 -13.07
C SER A 637 9.49 -18.66 -13.49
N GLY A 638 9.19 -19.66 -12.66
CA GLY A 638 8.18 -20.68 -12.94
C GLY A 638 6.76 -20.14 -13.18
N ASN A 639 6.38 -19.00 -12.61
CA ASN A 639 5.07 -18.39 -12.84
C ASN A 639 4.92 -17.75 -14.24
N ASP A 640 6.01 -17.59 -14.98
CA ASP A 640 6.02 -17.01 -16.33
C ASP A 640 5.91 -18.07 -17.41
N ILE A 641 6.07 -19.36 -17.07
CA ILE A 641 6.14 -20.47 -18.03
C ILE A 641 4.98 -20.43 -19.03
N GLU A 642 3.75 -20.21 -18.56
CA GLU A 642 2.59 -20.19 -19.46
C GLU A 642 2.59 -18.99 -20.41
N MET A 643 3.04 -17.82 -19.94
CA MET A 643 3.22 -16.63 -20.77
C MET A 643 4.34 -16.83 -21.79
N LEU A 644 5.48 -17.39 -21.38
CA LEU A 644 6.61 -17.66 -22.27
C LEU A 644 6.27 -18.73 -23.33
N ARG A 645 5.37 -19.66 -23.01
CA ARG A 645 4.83 -20.63 -23.99
C ARG A 645 3.82 -20.02 -24.95
N SER A 646 3.07 -18.99 -24.55
CA SER A 646 1.99 -18.44 -25.36
C SER A 646 2.48 -17.58 -26.53
N SER A 647 3.71 -17.05 -26.46
CA SER A 647 4.33 -16.31 -27.56
C SER A 647 5.55 -17.02 -28.14
N ARG A 648 5.72 -16.92 -29.46
CA ARG A 648 6.94 -17.37 -30.15
C ARG A 648 8.14 -16.45 -29.91
N HIS A 649 7.89 -15.18 -29.57
CA HIS A 649 8.94 -14.23 -29.22
C HIS A 649 9.03 -14.10 -27.70
N ALA A 650 9.55 -15.16 -27.07
CA ALA A 650 9.73 -15.21 -25.63
C ALA A 650 11.17 -14.86 -25.25
N ILE A 651 11.34 -14.01 -24.24
CA ILE A 651 12.64 -13.62 -23.68
C ILE A 651 12.75 -14.24 -22.29
N ILE A 652 13.82 -15.00 -22.07
CA ILE A 652 14.22 -15.49 -20.75
C ILE A 652 15.44 -14.65 -20.34
N VAL A 653 15.30 -13.78 -19.34
CA VAL A 653 16.40 -12.89 -18.91
C VAL A 653 17.51 -13.69 -18.22
N GLY A 654 18.76 -13.23 -18.31
CA GLY A 654 19.94 -14.02 -17.93
C GLY A 654 20.02 -14.43 -16.44
N ASN A 655 19.27 -13.77 -15.56
CA ASN A 655 19.15 -14.11 -14.14
C ASN A 655 17.99 -15.08 -13.82
N TYR A 656 17.49 -15.83 -14.82
CA TYR A 656 16.37 -16.76 -14.65
C TYR A 656 16.61 -17.82 -13.58
N SER A 657 15.52 -18.35 -13.04
CA SER A 657 15.46 -19.42 -12.05
C SER A 657 14.62 -20.61 -12.57
N ASP A 658 14.31 -21.58 -11.70
CA ASP A 658 13.44 -22.74 -12.00
C ASP A 658 13.80 -23.55 -13.26
N GLY A 659 15.07 -23.48 -13.68
CA GLY A 659 15.59 -24.15 -14.87
C GLY A 659 15.05 -23.63 -16.20
N LEU A 660 14.42 -22.44 -16.24
CA LEU A 660 13.72 -21.90 -17.41
C LEU A 660 14.52 -21.99 -18.72
N GLY A 661 15.78 -21.51 -18.73
CA GLY A 661 16.62 -21.50 -19.93
C GLY A 661 17.01 -22.87 -20.49
N THR A 662 16.72 -23.96 -19.77
CA THR A 662 17.02 -25.34 -20.20
C THR A 662 15.76 -26.16 -20.53
N ARG A 663 14.57 -25.56 -20.42
CA ARG A 663 13.31 -26.24 -20.66
C ARG A 663 13.08 -26.50 -22.16
N ALA A 664 12.84 -27.76 -22.51
CA ALA A 664 12.60 -28.17 -23.90
C ALA A 664 11.36 -27.49 -24.52
N ASP A 665 10.32 -27.27 -23.70
CA ASP A 665 9.08 -26.60 -24.11
C ASP A 665 9.20 -25.07 -24.25
N LEU A 666 10.36 -24.49 -23.92
CA LEU A 666 10.69 -23.08 -24.11
C LEU A 666 11.86 -22.88 -25.10
N ALA A 667 12.25 -23.92 -25.84
CA ALA A 667 13.38 -23.87 -26.77
C ALA A 667 13.20 -22.87 -27.94
N HIS A 668 11.98 -22.36 -28.16
CA HIS A 668 11.71 -21.28 -29.12
C HIS A 668 12.09 -19.89 -28.58
N GLY A 669 12.25 -19.74 -27.27
CA GLY A 669 12.58 -18.48 -26.63
C GLY A 669 14.05 -18.10 -26.79
N TYR A 670 14.32 -16.80 -26.70
CA TYR A 670 15.67 -16.24 -26.63
C TYR A 670 16.12 -16.16 -25.17
N VAL A 671 17.24 -16.81 -24.84
CA VAL A 671 17.88 -16.69 -23.52
C VAL A 671 18.89 -15.55 -23.57
N ALA A 672 18.60 -14.47 -22.88
CA ALA A 672 19.43 -13.27 -22.87
C ALA A 672 20.67 -13.44 -22.00
N VAL A 673 21.76 -12.74 -22.36
CA VAL A 673 22.93 -12.61 -21.50
C VAL A 673 22.69 -11.53 -20.45
N GLY A 674 22.01 -10.44 -20.82
CA GLY A 674 21.61 -9.37 -19.93
C GLY A 674 20.65 -9.85 -18.83
N HIS A 675 20.82 -9.30 -17.64
CA HIS A 675 19.94 -9.55 -16.49
C HIS A 675 18.87 -8.46 -16.40
N HIS A 676 17.72 -8.82 -15.84
CA HIS A 676 16.60 -7.94 -15.58
C HIS A 676 16.20 -7.12 -16.83
N ALA A 677 15.81 -5.86 -16.65
CA ALA A 677 15.46 -4.90 -17.71
C ALA A 677 16.44 -4.86 -18.89
N ARG A 678 17.75 -5.05 -18.68
CA ARG A 678 18.73 -5.07 -19.78
C ARG A 678 18.59 -6.30 -20.67
N GLY A 679 18.26 -7.45 -20.07
CA GLY A 679 17.92 -8.66 -20.81
C GLY A 679 16.65 -8.50 -21.66
N VAL A 680 15.67 -7.75 -21.16
CA VAL A 680 14.46 -7.39 -21.93
C VAL A 680 14.82 -6.56 -23.16
N ILE A 681 15.63 -5.50 -23.00
CA ILE A 681 16.07 -4.65 -24.12
C ILE A 681 16.84 -5.48 -25.17
N GLU A 682 17.77 -6.32 -24.71
CA GLU A 682 18.55 -7.22 -25.56
C GLU A 682 17.67 -8.16 -26.38
N GLY A 683 16.72 -8.84 -25.73
CA GLY A 683 15.81 -9.76 -26.41
C GLY A 683 14.89 -9.07 -27.42
N VAL A 684 14.41 -7.86 -27.11
CA VAL A 684 13.61 -7.08 -28.08
C VAL A 684 14.44 -6.72 -29.31
N ALA A 685 15.70 -6.31 -29.13
CA ALA A 685 16.59 -6.02 -30.24
C ALA A 685 16.84 -7.26 -31.12
N TYR A 686 17.02 -8.44 -30.49
CA TYR A 686 17.17 -9.71 -31.20
C TYR A 686 15.96 -10.02 -32.11
N PHE A 687 14.73 -9.95 -31.57
CA PHE A 687 13.53 -10.27 -32.36
C PHE A 687 13.25 -9.25 -33.47
N ARG A 688 13.53 -7.95 -33.23
CA ARG A 688 13.42 -6.93 -34.27
C ARG A 688 14.41 -7.17 -35.43
N ALA A 689 15.67 -7.48 -35.12
CA ALA A 689 16.66 -7.79 -36.15
C ALA A 689 16.29 -9.03 -36.97
N ALA A 690 15.73 -10.07 -36.33
CA ALA A 690 15.26 -11.28 -37.01
C ALA A 690 14.07 -11.01 -37.96
N ALA A 691 13.18 -10.10 -37.58
CA ALA A 691 12.05 -9.67 -38.41
C ALA A 691 12.54 -8.93 -39.67
N GLU A 692 13.46 -7.96 -39.52
CA GLU A 692 14.04 -7.20 -40.63
C GLU A 692 14.76 -8.09 -41.66
N GLN A 693 15.52 -9.08 -41.18
CA GLN A 693 16.19 -10.05 -42.06
C GLN A 693 15.19 -10.91 -42.84
N SER A 694 14.10 -11.33 -42.19
CA SER A 694 13.05 -12.14 -42.82
C SER A 694 12.27 -11.35 -43.89
N GLU A 695 11.98 -10.08 -43.64
CA GLU A 695 11.32 -9.19 -44.60
C GLU A 695 12.22 -8.86 -45.81
N SER A 696 13.51 -8.62 -45.58
CA SER A 696 14.50 -8.44 -46.64
C SER A 696 14.59 -9.67 -47.56
N LEU A 697 14.66 -10.88 -46.98
CA LEU A 697 14.68 -12.14 -47.74
C LEU A 697 13.37 -12.37 -48.52
N ALA A 698 12.23 -12.00 -47.95
CA ALA A 698 10.93 -12.10 -48.63
C ALA A 698 10.80 -11.09 -49.78
N ALA A 699 11.34 -9.88 -49.64
CA ALA A 699 11.36 -8.86 -50.69
C ALA A 699 12.25 -9.28 -51.87
N VAL A 700 13.42 -9.87 -51.60
CA VAL A 700 14.32 -10.42 -52.63
C VAL A 700 13.65 -11.58 -53.40
N ARG A 701 12.91 -12.45 -52.70
CA ARG A 701 12.16 -13.55 -53.35
C ARG A 701 11.02 -13.04 -54.23
N LYS A 702 10.30 -11.99 -53.83
CA LYS A 702 9.25 -11.37 -54.65
C LYS A 702 9.76 -10.60 -55.87
N GLN A 703 11.02 -10.12 -55.84
CA GLN A 703 11.67 -9.51 -57.02
C GLN A 703 12.29 -10.53 -57.98
N SER A 704 12.45 -11.77 -57.53
CA SER A 704 13.03 -12.88 -58.30
C SER A 704 11.97 -13.83 -58.89
N SER A 705 10.68 -13.55 -58.65
CA SER A 705 9.48 -14.24 -59.16
C SER A 705 8.71 -13.31 -60.08
#